data_AF-A0A1B1ZUL7-F1
#
_entry.id   AF-A0A1B1ZUL7-F1
#
_cell.length_a   1.000
_cell.length_b   1.000
_cell.length_c   1.000
_cell.angle_alpha   90.00
_cell.angle_beta   90.00
_cell.angle_gamma   90.00
#
_symmetry.space_group_name_H-M   'P 1'
#
loop_
_entity.id
_entity.type
_entity.pdbx_description
1 polymer ?
#
loop_
_entity_poly.entity_id
_entity_poly.type
_entity_poly.pdbx_seq_one_letter_code
_entity_poly.pdbx_strand_id
1 'polypeptide(L)'
;MSTRWLAGALVLAGALLAGCAPAPAGPAETGTVRTVLLSDPSSFDPALAQGQQTFQVAGLLYDTLLRRDAGGRLVGGLATGWDAVSPSDYTFDVRRDATCADGTPITATVVADSLRRLSSPELKSTWKNLVFGTGAVTVTADDAAGRVRVQLATPFTTLPQGLSIAQAGIVCPAGTADPDGLAAGSVPGAFSGPWVLEQAQQGLSYAFALRPDYDAWPRFSTPLQGRPPERIEAAISTDQSSLANQILAGDIDLGQFADPAAVARFEAQPDVHRYPVTTSTAYVVFNQRPGRIFADRPELRRGVAAAIDQRAFNQVFSKGTAEVLASVSPASFECANTDRSLMQQRDPELAARTLTGQGPITMIGNTANRQFSGGADYLYAALADAGAQVRMDKVDNATFWSTIAEGDSDWDMVFLGDLNSVGAISASLDRVIGTGVGGTGVVGVLRNGPGTSVLLRADMDALPVAEVEKVPYRSTVTTTGPDGDTTPVMHACGHDTHVTALLGAAAQLAAHRGHWSGTVLAVFQPAEEIGAGARAMLDDGFADRFPAYDVALGQHITSAPRGHLYARPGVFMAAADSLRVTVFGRGGHGSTPQACVDPIVIAASMVLRLQTVVAREIAPSDVAVVTVGAIRAGSKENVIPDRAELKLNIRTFDPDVRETVLAAVRRIVDAEAAAGGAPRPPEIAPLNDFPLLRNDETATARLVEAFTGHFGAGQVHDTIAKAGSEDFGMFGTVAGVPSVFWNFGGFDPDLYPDGPQRPQPAVAAGLAPGGHSPDFVPTGVEPTLNRAAEALVVAAAAWLDPA
;
A
#
# COMPACT_ATOMS: atom_id res chain seq x y z
N MET A 1 -19.14 8.74 109.98
CA MET A 1 -18.46 10.00 110.37
C MET A 1 -17.44 10.29 109.28
N SER A 2 -17.86 11.01 108.23
CA SER A 2 -17.69 12.46 108.08
C SER A 2 -16.27 12.85 107.65
N THR A 3 -16.16 13.30 106.38
CA THR A 3 -15.22 14.31 105.83
C THR A 3 -13.70 14.00 105.91
N ARG A 4 -12.84 14.17 104.89
CA ARG A 4 -12.87 15.04 103.70
C ARG A 4 -11.62 14.76 102.80
N TRP A 5 -11.80 14.94 101.48
CA TRP A 5 -10.86 15.23 100.37
C TRP A 5 -9.67 14.30 100.03
N LEU A 6 -9.77 13.61 98.88
CA LEU A 6 -8.91 13.79 97.70
C LEU A 6 -9.50 13.00 96.52
N ALA A 7 -10.01 13.71 95.51
CA ALA A 7 -10.45 13.16 94.24
C ALA A 7 -9.31 13.30 93.23
N GLY A 8 -8.79 12.17 92.74
CA GLY A 8 -7.86 12.11 91.61
C GLY A 8 -8.64 12.13 90.30
N ALA A 9 -8.38 13.14 89.47
CA ALA A 9 -8.99 13.30 88.16
C ALA A 9 -8.27 12.45 87.11
N LEU A 10 -8.99 11.52 86.47
CA LEU A 10 -8.65 10.95 85.17
C LEU A 10 -9.60 11.59 84.15
N VAL A 11 -9.12 12.58 83.40
CA VAL A 11 -9.89 13.27 82.36
C VAL A 11 -9.67 12.56 81.03
N LEU A 12 -10.78 12.13 80.40
CA LEU A 12 -10.86 11.82 78.98
C LEU A 12 -10.42 13.04 78.16
N ALA A 13 -9.35 12.92 77.39
CA ALA A 13 -9.04 13.87 76.31
C ALA A 13 -9.50 13.24 74.98
N GLY A 14 -10.54 13.82 74.39
CA GLY A 14 -10.91 13.55 73.00
C GLY A 14 -9.84 14.12 72.08
N ALA A 15 -9.17 13.25 71.32
CA ALA A 15 -8.35 13.64 70.19
C ALA A 15 -9.21 13.52 68.92
N LEU A 16 -9.55 14.68 68.36
CA LEU A 16 -10.06 14.81 66.99
C LEU A 16 -9.02 14.23 66.03
N LEU A 17 -9.35 13.10 65.40
CA LEU A 17 -8.68 12.65 64.18
C LEU A 17 -9.06 13.62 63.05
N ALA A 18 -8.30 14.71 62.92
CA ALA A 18 -8.31 15.52 61.72
C ALA A 18 -7.66 14.68 60.60
N GLY A 19 -8.49 14.01 59.80
CA GLY A 19 -8.07 13.58 58.49
C GLY A 19 -7.63 14.81 57.71
N CYS A 20 -6.41 14.80 57.16
CA CYS A 20 -5.99 15.78 56.18
C CYS A 20 -6.88 15.62 54.94
N ALA A 21 -8.00 16.33 54.91
CA ALA A 21 -8.67 16.67 53.68
C ALA A 21 -7.74 17.62 52.90
N PRO A 22 -7.56 17.45 51.57
CA PRO A 22 -6.91 18.48 50.78
C PRO A 22 -7.70 19.79 50.98
N ALA A 23 -6.97 20.89 51.16
CA ALA A 23 -7.57 22.21 51.26
C ALA A 23 -8.40 22.47 49.98
N PRO A 24 -9.58 23.11 50.08
CA PRO A 24 -10.33 23.49 48.89
C PRO A 24 -9.46 24.41 48.03
N ALA A 25 -9.34 24.09 46.74
CA ALA A 25 -8.63 24.93 45.79
C ALA A 25 -9.23 26.34 45.81
N GLY A 26 -8.36 27.36 45.86
CA GLY A 26 -8.76 28.74 45.67
C GLY A 26 -9.39 28.98 44.29
N PRO A 27 -9.95 30.18 44.03
CA PRO A 27 -10.50 30.51 42.72
C PRO A 27 -9.46 30.27 41.61
N ALA A 28 -9.92 29.81 40.44
CA ALA A 28 -9.10 29.45 39.29
C ALA A 28 -7.92 30.43 39.08
N GLU A 29 -6.70 29.94 39.21
CA GLU A 29 -5.51 30.72 38.86
C GLU A 29 -5.55 31.01 37.35
N THR A 30 -5.56 32.30 37.00
CA THR A 30 -5.68 32.76 35.61
C THR A 30 -4.40 32.45 34.83
N GLY A 31 -4.23 31.22 34.32
CA GLY A 31 -3.06 30.84 33.52
C GLY A 31 -2.65 29.36 33.63
N THR A 32 -3.16 28.64 34.63
CA THR A 32 -2.85 27.22 34.85
C THR A 32 -3.97 26.32 34.31
N VAL A 33 -3.62 25.22 33.65
CA VAL A 33 -4.55 24.14 33.28
C VAL A 33 -4.20 22.88 34.06
N ARG A 34 -5.14 22.41 34.88
CA ARG A 34 -5.02 21.18 35.66
C ARG A 34 -5.65 20.03 34.89
N THR A 35 -4.89 18.94 34.72
CA THR A 35 -5.27 17.77 33.92
C THR A 35 -4.82 16.49 34.63
N VAL A 36 -5.05 15.34 33.99
CA VAL A 36 -4.59 14.04 34.48
C VAL A 36 -3.86 13.24 33.41
N LEU A 37 -2.84 12.50 33.85
CA LEU A 37 -2.26 11.39 33.09
C LEU A 37 -2.75 10.07 33.71
N LEU A 38 -3.07 9.11 32.85
CA LEU A 38 -3.54 7.79 33.31
C LEU A 38 -2.40 6.91 33.85
N SER A 39 -1.15 7.25 33.55
CA SER A 39 0.04 6.54 34.02
C SER A 39 1.23 7.48 33.96
N ASP A 40 2.30 7.13 34.67
CA ASP A 40 3.58 7.81 34.53
C ASP A 40 4.11 7.70 33.08
N PRO A 41 4.77 8.75 32.55
CA PRO A 41 5.54 8.65 31.31
C PRO A 41 6.63 7.59 31.44
N SER A 42 6.76 6.72 30.44
CA SER A 42 7.75 5.63 30.46
C SER A 42 9.18 6.13 30.24
N SER A 43 9.33 7.28 29.58
CA SER A 43 10.58 7.96 29.27
C SER A 43 10.25 9.40 28.83
N PHE A 44 11.15 10.34 29.07
CA PHE A 44 11.06 11.69 28.48
C PHE A 44 11.81 11.82 27.15
N ASP A 45 12.55 10.79 26.72
CA ASP A 45 13.09 10.74 25.36
C ASP A 45 11.97 10.42 24.35
N PRO A 46 11.63 11.32 23.42
CA PRO A 46 10.53 11.12 22.49
C PRO A 46 10.76 9.88 21.60
N ALA A 47 12.01 9.58 21.26
CA ALA A 47 12.36 8.45 20.40
C ALA A 47 12.20 7.08 21.09
N LEU A 48 12.09 7.06 22.42
CA LEU A 48 11.89 5.85 23.24
C LEU A 48 10.54 5.85 23.97
N ALA A 49 9.70 6.86 23.72
CA ALA A 49 8.39 6.97 24.32
C ALA A 49 7.52 5.75 23.99
N GLN A 50 6.80 5.22 24.98
CA GLN A 50 5.83 4.13 24.82
C GLN A 50 4.53 4.50 25.53
N GLY A 51 3.40 4.20 24.87
CA GLY A 51 2.07 4.49 25.40
C GLY A 51 1.61 5.94 25.18
N GLN A 52 0.29 6.12 25.18
CA GLN A 52 -0.38 7.36 24.80
C GLN A 52 0.03 8.57 25.68
N GLN A 53 0.21 8.35 26.97
CA GLN A 53 0.51 9.36 27.98
C GLN A 53 1.91 9.93 27.77
N THR A 54 2.87 9.06 27.48
CA THR A 54 4.22 9.46 27.12
C THR A 54 4.24 10.27 25.82
N PHE A 55 3.38 9.94 24.84
CA PHE A 55 3.26 10.73 23.61
C PHE A 55 2.67 12.13 23.85
N GLN A 56 1.71 12.25 24.78
CA GLN A 56 1.15 13.54 25.18
C GLN A 56 2.23 14.44 25.78
N VAL A 57 3.03 13.90 26.72
CA VAL A 57 4.13 14.64 27.34
C VAL A 57 5.20 15.01 26.31
N ALA A 58 5.59 14.09 25.43
CA ALA A 58 6.54 14.39 24.35
C ALA A 58 6.03 15.53 23.43
N GLY A 59 4.73 15.57 23.13
CA GLY A 59 4.12 16.64 22.34
C GLY A 59 4.07 18.02 23.01
N LEU A 60 4.29 18.09 24.34
CA LEU A 60 4.45 19.36 25.06
C LEU A 60 5.91 19.83 25.05
N LEU A 61 6.85 18.88 25.18
CA LEU A 61 8.28 19.14 25.39
C LEU A 61 9.08 19.28 24.09
N TYR A 62 8.59 18.72 22.98
CA TYR A 62 9.31 18.70 21.71
C TYR A 62 8.44 19.15 20.55
N ASP A 63 9.01 19.98 19.68
CA ASP A 63 8.42 20.26 18.38
C ASP A 63 8.89 19.27 17.32
N THR A 64 8.00 18.97 16.39
CA THR A 64 8.24 18.14 15.22
C THR A 64 8.41 19.01 13.97
N LEU A 65 8.98 18.45 12.89
CA LEU A 65 9.12 19.20 11.63
C LEU A 65 7.77 19.57 11.05
N LEU A 66 6.83 18.64 11.03
CA LEU A 66 5.48 18.83 10.56
C LEU A 66 4.49 18.63 11.70
N ARG A 67 3.28 19.15 11.56
CA ARG A 67 2.17 18.95 12.50
C ARG A 67 0.94 18.53 11.73
N ARG A 68 -0.03 17.94 12.42
CA ARG A 68 -1.33 17.59 11.85
C ARG A 68 -2.38 18.58 12.31
N ASP A 69 -3.17 19.03 11.36
CA ASP A 69 -4.33 19.87 11.57
C ASP A 69 -5.61 19.02 11.69
N ALA A 70 -6.76 19.68 11.86
CA ALA A 70 -8.07 19.06 11.74
C ALA A 70 -8.19 18.31 10.39
N GLY A 71 -8.68 17.07 10.43
CA GLY A 71 -8.78 16.21 9.24
C GLY A 71 -7.45 15.56 8.82
N GLY A 72 -6.43 15.55 9.68
CA GLY A 72 -5.18 14.81 9.43
C GLY A 72 -4.22 15.47 8.44
N ARG A 73 -4.58 16.64 7.92
CA ARG A 73 -3.78 17.37 6.93
C ARG A 73 -2.47 17.87 7.54
N LEU A 74 -1.36 17.72 6.83
CA LEU A 74 -0.06 18.18 7.30
C LEU A 74 0.08 19.71 7.18
N VAL A 75 0.65 20.33 8.21
CA VAL A 75 1.03 21.74 8.27
C VAL A 75 2.46 21.86 8.81
N GLY A 76 3.11 23.00 8.58
CA GLY A 76 4.47 23.25 9.08
C GLY A 76 4.53 23.34 10.61
N GLY A 77 5.51 22.65 11.20
CA GLY A 77 5.97 22.83 12.58
C GLY A 77 7.27 23.62 12.59
N LEU A 78 8.40 22.94 12.86
CA LEU A 78 9.73 23.51 12.67
C LEU A 78 10.10 23.69 11.19
N ALA A 79 9.48 22.92 10.28
CA ALA A 79 9.62 23.13 8.85
C ALA A 79 8.59 24.14 8.34
N THR A 80 9.04 25.18 7.63
CA THR A 80 8.16 26.16 6.97
C THR A 80 7.67 25.70 5.59
N GLY A 81 8.36 24.73 4.99
CA GLY A 81 8.05 24.14 3.69
C GLY A 81 8.78 22.82 3.51
N TRP A 82 8.29 21.98 2.60
CA TRP A 82 8.93 20.71 2.26
C TRP A 82 8.59 20.27 0.83
N ASP A 83 9.50 19.53 0.21
CA ASP A 83 9.35 18.96 -1.12
C ASP A 83 9.67 17.46 -1.06
N ALA A 84 8.85 16.65 -1.74
CA ALA A 84 9.16 15.26 -2.04
C ALA A 84 9.79 15.20 -3.44
N VAL A 85 11.12 15.26 -3.53
CA VAL A 85 11.86 15.20 -4.79
C VAL A 85 11.64 13.83 -5.46
N SER A 86 11.52 12.77 -4.64
CA SER A 86 11.06 11.45 -5.04
C SER A 86 10.45 10.74 -3.81
N PRO A 87 9.86 9.54 -3.96
CA PRO A 87 9.45 8.71 -2.83
C PRO A 87 10.58 8.31 -1.86
N SER A 88 11.84 8.58 -2.21
CA SER A 88 13.03 8.28 -1.40
C SER A 88 13.85 9.52 -1.05
N ASP A 89 13.42 10.73 -1.43
CA ASP A 89 14.25 11.94 -1.28
C ASP A 89 13.39 13.15 -0.98
N TYR A 90 13.60 13.74 0.20
CA TYR A 90 12.77 14.79 0.76
C TYR A 90 13.64 15.94 1.25
N THR A 91 13.18 17.16 1.05
CA THR A 91 13.82 18.37 1.59
C THR A 91 12.86 19.16 2.46
N PHE A 92 13.35 19.73 3.55
CA PHE A 92 12.58 20.52 4.52
C PHE A 92 13.29 21.83 4.80
N ASP A 93 12.59 22.95 4.65
CA ASP A 93 13.08 24.27 5.01
C ASP A 93 12.81 24.54 6.49
N VAL A 94 13.87 24.69 7.29
CA VAL A 94 13.80 24.87 8.74
C VAL A 94 13.66 26.35 9.09
N ARG A 95 12.70 26.66 9.98
CA ARG A 95 12.49 28.03 10.47
C ARG A 95 13.71 28.53 11.25
N ARG A 96 13.98 29.84 11.18
CA ARG A 96 15.20 30.46 11.75
C ARG A 96 15.01 31.10 13.13
N ASP A 97 13.76 31.17 13.57
CA ASP A 97 13.29 31.85 14.78
C ASP A 97 12.97 30.87 15.92
N ALA A 98 13.28 29.58 15.76
CA ALA A 98 13.08 28.58 16.80
C ALA A 98 14.34 28.37 17.65
N THR A 99 14.15 28.19 18.96
CA THR A 99 15.22 27.96 19.94
C THR A 99 14.89 26.74 20.81
N CYS A 100 15.93 26.06 21.27
CA CYS A 100 15.89 25.15 22.40
C CYS A 100 15.58 25.92 23.69
N ALA A 101 15.12 25.23 24.72
CA ALA A 101 14.80 25.86 26.00
C ALA A 101 16.00 26.47 26.74
N ASP A 102 17.24 26.14 26.36
CA ASP A 102 18.46 26.79 26.85
C ASP A 102 18.90 28.00 26.00
N GLY A 103 18.11 28.37 24.99
CA GLY A 103 18.37 29.47 24.06
C GLY A 103 19.20 29.08 22.83
N THR A 104 19.65 27.83 22.71
CA THR A 104 20.37 27.36 21.51
C THR A 104 19.49 27.46 20.27
N PRO A 105 19.92 28.08 19.16
CA PRO A 105 19.12 28.12 17.93
C PRO A 105 18.89 26.72 17.36
N ILE A 106 17.66 26.42 16.90
CA ILE A 106 17.35 25.17 16.22
C ILE A 106 17.71 25.33 14.73
N THR A 107 18.94 24.94 14.39
CA THR A 107 19.44 24.98 13.00
C THR A 107 19.12 23.70 12.22
N ALA A 108 19.43 23.67 10.92
CA ALA A 108 19.30 22.45 10.13
C ALA A 108 20.19 21.32 10.68
N THR A 109 21.38 21.65 11.20
CA THR A 109 22.25 20.69 11.89
C THR A 109 21.59 20.08 13.13
N VAL A 110 20.96 20.90 14.00
CA VAL A 110 20.25 20.38 15.19
C VAL A 110 19.14 19.40 14.81
N VAL A 111 18.33 19.76 13.80
CA VAL A 111 17.28 18.88 13.27
C VAL A 111 17.88 17.59 12.71
N ALA A 112 18.91 17.70 11.86
CA ALA A 112 19.52 16.54 11.22
C ALA A 112 20.15 15.59 12.25
N ASP A 113 20.82 16.10 13.27
CA ASP A 113 21.43 15.29 14.33
C ASP A 113 20.36 14.54 15.14
N SER A 114 19.24 15.20 15.48
CA SER A 114 18.11 14.53 16.14
C SER A 114 17.50 13.42 15.29
N LEU A 115 17.33 13.65 13.98
CA LEU A 115 16.78 12.63 13.06
C LEU A 115 17.77 11.47 12.81
N ARG A 116 19.09 11.75 12.75
CA ARG A 116 20.12 10.69 12.71
C ARG A 116 20.10 9.86 13.97
N ARG A 117 19.92 10.48 15.14
CA ARG A 117 19.75 9.77 16.41
C ARG A 117 18.54 8.84 16.38
N LEU A 118 17.37 9.34 15.95
CA LEU A 118 16.14 8.54 15.84
C LEU A 118 16.29 7.35 14.86
N SER A 119 16.99 7.56 13.76
CA SER A 119 17.23 6.53 12.74
C SER A 119 18.40 5.59 13.07
N SER A 120 19.17 5.87 14.12
CA SER A 120 20.32 5.06 14.52
C SER A 120 19.88 3.68 15.07
N PRO A 121 20.46 2.58 14.58
CA PRO A 121 20.23 1.26 15.15
C PRO A 121 20.64 1.15 16.63
N GLU A 122 21.60 1.97 17.09
CA GLU A 122 22.10 1.94 18.47
C GLU A 122 21.04 2.38 19.48
N LEU A 123 20.17 3.32 19.09
CA LEU A 123 19.09 3.82 19.94
C LEU A 123 18.01 2.75 20.16
N LYS A 124 17.89 1.77 19.25
CA LYS A 124 16.86 0.71 19.28
C LYS A 124 15.42 1.27 19.36
N SER A 125 15.19 2.43 18.74
CA SER A 125 13.83 2.99 18.66
C SER A 125 12.91 2.10 17.83
N THR A 126 11.79 1.70 18.41
CA THR A 126 10.73 0.95 17.70
C THR A 126 10.01 1.82 16.66
N TRP A 127 10.23 3.14 16.67
CA TRP A 127 9.53 4.10 15.81
C TRP A 127 10.26 4.40 14.51
N LYS A 128 11.54 4.02 14.37
CA LYS A 128 12.36 4.26 13.18
C LYS A 128 11.63 3.84 11.90
N ASN A 129 11.10 2.61 11.86
CA ASN A 129 10.46 2.08 10.65
C ASN A 129 9.13 2.79 10.34
N LEU A 130 8.45 3.26 11.38
CA LEU A 130 7.20 4.01 11.21
C LEU A 130 7.45 5.41 10.64
N VAL A 131 8.60 6.02 10.97
CA VAL A 131 8.97 7.36 10.49
C VAL A 131 9.66 7.31 9.13
N PHE A 132 10.62 6.39 8.94
CA PHE A 132 11.53 6.39 7.77
C PHE A 132 11.39 5.17 6.86
N GLY A 133 10.50 4.23 7.17
CA GLY A 133 10.47 2.93 6.48
C GLY A 133 11.61 1.99 6.91
N THR A 134 11.67 0.81 6.29
CA THR A 134 12.58 -0.28 6.69
C THR A 134 14.03 -0.07 6.21
N GLY A 135 14.23 0.65 5.11
CA GLY A 135 15.54 0.91 4.51
C GLY A 135 16.49 1.78 5.35
N ALA A 136 17.75 1.88 4.91
CA ALA A 136 18.72 2.80 5.49
C ALA A 136 18.30 4.27 5.26
N VAL A 137 18.72 5.15 6.16
CA VAL A 137 18.35 6.57 6.18
C VAL A 137 19.62 7.41 6.20
N THR A 138 19.69 8.39 5.30
CA THR A 138 20.75 9.40 5.28
C THR A 138 20.12 10.77 5.49
N VAL A 139 20.57 11.50 6.51
CA VAL A 139 20.08 12.85 6.80
C VAL A 139 21.22 13.85 6.69
N THR A 140 21.08 14.85 5.84
CA THR A 140 22.09 15.91 5.63
C THR A 140 21.49 17.28 5.97
N ALA A 141 22.34 18.15 6.52
CA ALA A 141 21.99 19.52 6.86
C ALA A 141 22.76 20.50 5.98
N ASP A 142 22.09 21.58 5.61
CA ASP A 142 22.68 22.77 5.02
C ASP A 142 22.20 23.98 5.84
N ASP A 143 23.00 24.38 6.83
CA ASP A 143 22.68 25.53 7.70
C ASP A 143 22.67 26.87 6.94
N ALA A 144 23.44 26.97 5.84
CA ALA A 144 23.46 28.20 5.03
C ALA A 144 22.13 28.37 4.27
N ALA A 145 21.61 27.29 3.71
CA ALA A 145 20.27 27.25 3.13
C ALA A 145 19.16 27.26 4.20
N GLY A 146 19.44 26.75 5.41
CA GLY A 146 18.44 26.46 6.42
C GLY A 146 17.60 25.25 6.06
N ARG A 147 18.22 24.21 5.47
CA ARG A 147 17.52 23.07 4.87
C ARG A 147 18.05 21.74 5.39
N VAL A 148 17.14 20.79 5.61
CA VAL A 148 17.46 19.40 5.90
C VAL A 148 17.00 18.54 4.73
N ARG A 149 17.84 17.59 4.30
CA ARG A 149 17.49 16.58 3.30
C ARG A 149 17.48 15.20 3.95
N VAL A 150 16.43 14.43 3.69
CA VAL A 150 16.26 13.05 4.16
C VAL A 150 16.20 12.14 2.94
N GLN A 151 17.16 11.23 2.83
CA GLN A 151 17.26 10.26 1.75
C GLN A 151 17.06 8.86 2.31
N LEU A 152 16.21 8.08 1.65
CA LEU A 152 15.83 6.73 2.04
C LEU A 152 16.37 5.73 1.03
N ALA A 153 16.89 4.60 1.50
CA ALA A 153 17.35 3.53 0.62
C ALA A 153 16.18 2.83 -0.10
N THR A 154 14.98 2.90 0.46
CA THR A 154 13.74 2.32 -0.08
C THR A 154 12.66 3.39 -0.15
N PRO A 155 11.90 3.49 -1.26
CA PRO A 155 10.73 4.37 -1.35
C PRO A 155 9.79 4.24 -0.15
N PHE A 156 9.42 5.37 0.47
CA PHE A 156 8.50 5.42 1.60
C PHE A 156 7.73 6.74 1.63
N THR A 157 6.53 6.73 1.04
CA THR A 157 5.73 7.93 0.80
C THR A 157 5.19 8.60 2.06
N THR A 158 5.11 7.87 3.18
CA THR A 158 4.57 8.37 4.45
C THR A 158 5.60 9.06 5.36
N LEU A 159 6.82 9.33 4.88
CA LEU A 159 7.83 10.07 5.66
C LEU A 159 7.27 11.39 6.24
N PRO A 160 6.57 12.27 5.48
CA PRO A 160 6.05 13.52 6.03
C PRO A 160 5.09 13.30 7.22
N GLN A 161 4.22 12.29 7.14
CA GLN A 161 3.33 11.92 8.22
C GLN A 161 4.09 11.38 9.43
N GLY A 162 5.13 10.57 9.20
CA GLY A 162 6.06 10.10 10.22
C GLY A 162 6.75 11.25 10.96
N LEU A 163 7.16 12.30 10.25
CA LEU A 163 7.80 13.49 10.84
C LEU A 163 6.82 14.44 11.57
N SER A 164 5.54 14.05 11.69
CA SER A 164 4.52 14.79 12.45
C SER A 164 4.15 14.16 13.80
N ILE A 165 4.65 12.96 14.09
CA ILE A 165 4.35 12.26 15.35
C ILE A 165 5.28 12.72 16.47
N ALA A 166 4.80 12.73 17.71
CA ALA A 166 5.56 13.21 18.87
C ALA A 166 6.91 12.49 19.07
N GLN A 167 7.01 11.23 18.64
CA GLN A 167 8.22 10.41 18.71
C GLN A 167 9.33 10.90 17.77
N ALA A 168 8.97 11.69 16.75
CA ALA A 168 9.90 12.39 15.86
C ALA A 168 10.22 13.82 16.34
N GLY A 169 9.88 14.15 17.60
CA GLY A 169 10.20 15.44 18.21
C GLY A 169 11.71 15.72 18.19
N ILE A 170 12.08 16.95 17.87
CA ILE A 170 13.48 17.36 17.75
C ILE A 170 14.09 17.52 19.14
N VAL A 171 15.08 16.68 19.45
CA VAL A 171 15.85 16.74 20.69
C VAL A 171 17.04 17.67 20.49
N CYS A 172 17.16 18.67 21.35
CA CYS A 172 18.25 19.64 21.30
C CYS A 172 19.59 19.06 21.80
N PRO A 173 20.74 19.69 21.47
CA PRO A 173 22.07 19.13 21.71
C PRO A 173 22.37 18.76 23.17
N ALA A 174 21.83 19.51 24.14
CA ALA A 174 21.99 19.18 25.55
C ALA A 174 21.42 17.80 25.90
N GLY A 175 20.27 17.43 25.31
CA GLY A 175 19.64 16.13 25.52
C GLY A 175 20.37 14.99 24.81
N THR A 176 20.93 15.24 23.63
CA THR A 176 21.70 14.21 22.92
C THR A 176 23.05 13.94 23.59
N ALA A 177 23.61 14.94 24.30
CA ALA A 177 24.82 14.79 25.10
C ALA A 177 24.60 14.04 26.43
N ASP A 178 23.38 13.97 26.94
CA ASP A 178 23.01 13.27 28.18
C ASP A 178 21.76 12.39 27.99
N PRO A 179 21.90 11.20 27.39
CA PRO A 179 20.76 10.31 27.13
C PRO A 179 20.02 9.84 28.39
N ASP A 180 20.74 9.64 29.50
CA ASP A 180 20.14 9.20 30.76
C ASP A 180 19.32 10.33 31.39
N GLY A 181 19.86 11.55 31.39
CA GLY A 181 19.14 12.74 31.82
C GLY A 181 17.96 13.08 30.91
N LEU A 182 18.10 12.87 29.58
CA LEU A 182 17.00 13.00 28.63
C LEU A 182 15.87 12.03 28.95
N ALA A 183 16.19 10.75 29.19
CA ALA A 183 15.19 9.74 29.54
C ALA A 183 14.50 10.03 30.88
N ALA A 184 15.23 10.61 31.84
CA ALA A 184 14.71 11.04 33.13
C ALA A 184 13.97 12.40 33.11
N GLY A 185 14.06 13.15 32.01
CA GLY A 185 13.48 14.49 31.88
C GLY A 185 14.26 15.58 32.64
N SER A 186 15.49 15.31 33.08
CA SER A 186 16.28 16.20 33.93
C SER A 186 17.17 17.18 33.16
N VAL A 187 17.04 17.26 31.83
CA VAL A 187 17.85 18.11 30.96
C VAL A 187 16.96 19.17 30.30
N PRO A 188 16.73 20.34 30.95
CA PRO A 188 15.84 21.36 30.39
C PRO A 188 16.23 21.82 28.98
N GLY A 189 17.54 21.96 28.70
CA GLY A 189 18.05 22.34 27.38
C GLY A 189 17.78 21.33 26.25
N ALA A 190 17.25 20.13 26.56
CA ALA A 190 16.87 19.15 25.56
C ALA A 190 15.57 19.50 24.82
N PHE A 191 14.73 20.33 25.42
CA PHE A 191 13.36 20.59 24.95
C PHE A 191 13.34 21.63 23.83
N SER A 192 12.71 21.29 22.71
CA SER A 192 12.49 22.20 21.57
C SER A 192 11.09 22.81 21.56
N GLY A 193 10.14 22.18 22.26
CA GLY A 193 8.73 22.57 22.25
C GLY A 193 8.42 23.77 23.16
N PRO A 194 7.12 24.11 23.28
CA PRO A 194 6.66 25.29 24.03
C PRO A 194 6.79 25.20 25.54
N TRP A 195 6.73 24.00 26.12
CA TRP A 195 6.79 23.81 27.57
C TRP A 195 8.08 23.12 28.00
N VAL A 196 8.52 23.41 29.23
CA VAL A 196 9.60 22.69 29.91
C VAL A 196 9.04 21.95 31.12
N LEU A 197 9.65 20.81 31.46
CA LEU A 197 9.33 20.08 32.68
C LEU A 197 9.85 20.85 33.91
N GLU A 198 8.94 21.33 34.74
CA GLU A 198 9.26 22.07 35.97
C GLU A 198 9.35 21.13 37.19
N GLN A 199 8.46 20.13 37.24
CA GLN A 199 8.38 19.17 38.33
C GLN A 199 7.97 17.80 37.80
N ALA A 200 8.65 16.76 38.27
CA ALA A 200 8.28 15.37 38.04
C ALA A 200 8.27 14.62 39.38
N GLN A 201 7.09 14.14 39.77
CA GLN A 201 6.90 13.29 40.94
C GLN A 201 6.20 12.01 40.49
N GLN A 202 7.00 10.98 40.26
CA GLN A 202 6.53 9.67 39.79
C GLN A 202 5.43 9.12 40.70
N GLY A 203 4.35 8.64 40.08
CA GLY A 203 3.16 8.11 40.74
C GLY A 203 2.24 9.18 41.33
N LEU A 204 2.59 10.47 41.22
CA LEU A 204 1.85 11.56 41.84
C LEU A 204 1.45 12.66 40.84
N SER A 205 2.41 13.41 40.31
CA SER A 205 2.11 14.57 39.45
C SER A 205 3.30 15.10 38.66
N TYR A 206 3.00 15.80 37.57
CA TYR A 206 3.95 16.47 36.70
C TYR A 206 3.52 17.92 36.46
N ALA A 207 4.46 18.88 36.45
CA ALA A 207 4.18 20.27 36.13
C ALA A 207 5.04 20.74 34.96
N PHE A 208 4.42 21.48 34.04
CA PHE A 208 5.05 22.01 32.84
C PHE A 208 4.85 23.52 32.77
N ALA A 209 5.93 24.26 32.54
CA ALA A 209 5.92 25.72 32.46
C ALA A 209 6.11 26.17 31.00
N LEU A 210 5.28 27.12 30.54
CA LEU A 210 5.42 27.71 29.21
C LEU A 210 6.73 28.50 29.15
N ARG A 211 7.49 28.30 28.08
CA ARG A 211 8.71 29.03 27.79
C ARG A 211 8.40 30.48 27.45
N PRO A 212 8.94 31.47 28.19
CA PRO A 212 8.71 32.89 27.90
C PRO A 212 9.23 33.34 26.53
N ASP A 213 10.24 32.63 25.98
CA ASP A 213 10.89 32.93 24.71
C ASP A 213 10.25 32.21 23.51
N TYR A 214 9.23 31.36 23.72
CA TYR A 214 8.69 30.53 22.66
C TYR A 214 7.67 31.28 21.77
N ASP A 215 8.05 31.47 20.51
CA ASP A 215 7.20 32.02 19.45
C ASP A 215 7.13 31.08 18.21
N ALA A 216 7.54 29.83 18.39
CA ALA A 216 7.66 28.86 17.30
C ALA A 216 6.36 28.08 17.01
N TRP A 217 5.19 28.68 17.23
CA TRP A 217 3.90 28.00 17.08
C TRP A 217 3.64 27.50 15.64
N PRO A 218 3.05 26.30 15.48
CA PRO A 218 2.57 25.82 14.19
C PRO A 218 1.49 26.71 13.62
N ARG A 219 1.48 26.88 12.29
CA ARG A 219 0.44 27.62 11.58
C ARG A 219 -0.68 26.68 11.13
N PHE A 220 -1.55 26.33 12.07
CA PHE A 220 -2.76 25.57 11.75
C PHE A 220 -3.64 26.34 10.75
N SER A 221 -4.32 25.62 9.86
CA SER A 221 -5.23 26.23 8.87
C SER A 221 -6.47 26.82 9.52
N THR A 222 -6.90 26.28 10.66
CA THR A 222 -7.92 26.87 11.52
C THR A 222 -7.24 27.53 12.73
N PRO A 223 -7.37 28.85 12.92
CA PRO A 223 -6.81 29.53 14.09
C PRO A 223 -7.40 28.97 15.39
N LEU A 224 -6.54 28.59 16.33
CA LEU A 224 -6.95 28.17 17.67
C LEU A 224 -7.41 29.39 18.49
N GLN A 225 -8.49 29.25 19.24
CA GLN A 225 -9.00 30.31 20.12
C GLN A 225 -8.35 30.23 21.51
N GLY A 226 -8.25 31.38 22.18
CA GLY A 226 -7.67 31.49 23.52
C GLY A 226 -6.17 31.80 23.51
N ARG A 227 -5.53 31.61 24.67
CA ARG A 227 -4.08 31.74 24.86
C ARG A 227 -3.50 30.43 25.39
N PRO A 228 -2.26 30.06 25.04
CA PRO A 228 -1.59 28.91 25.64
C PRO A 228 -1.54 29.04 27.17
N PRO A 229 -1.72 27.93 27.92
CA PRO A 229 -1.56 27.96 29.37
C PRO A 229 -0.11 28.26 29.75
N GLU A 230 0.05 29.16 30.72
CA GLU A 230 1.34 29.50 31.32
C GLU A 230 1.91 28.31 32.11
N ARG A 231 1.02 27.49 32.68
CA ARG A 231 1.37 26.27 33.41
C ARG A 231 0.39 25.13 33.14
N ILE A 232 0.88 23.90 33.03
CA ILE A 232 0.06 22.69 32.97
C ILE A 232 0.43 21.81 34.17
N GLU A 233 -0.54 21.43 34.98
CA GLU A 233 -0.36 20.55 36.13
C GLU A 233 -1.12 19.23 35.89
N ALA A 234 -0.40 18.12 35.79
CA ALA A 234 -0.96 16.83 35.45
C ALA A 234 -0.81 15.83 36.60
N ALA A 235 -1.92 15.47 37.25
CA ALA A 235 -1.93 14.45 38.31
C ALA A 235 -2.03 13.03 37.73
N ILE A 236 -1.47 12.02 38.41
CA ILE A 236 -1.64 10.62 38.04
C ILE A 236 -2.97 10.10 38.60
N SER A 237 -3.90 9.71 37.73
CA SER A 237 -5.18 9.12 38.14
C SER A 237 -5.75 8.20 37.06
N THR A 238 -6.21 7.01 37.46
CA THR A 238 -6.88 6.03 36.58
C THR A 238 -8.37 5.88 36.87
N ASP A 239 -8.87 6.45 37.97
CA ASP A 239 -10.26 6.29 38.38
C ASP A 239 -11.14 7.38 37.75
N GLN A 240 -11.92 7.02 36.73
CA GLN A 240 -12.77 7.95 36.00
C GLN A 240 -13.93 8.50 36.86
N SER A 241 -14.33 7.80 37.93
CA SER A 241 -15.36 8.31 38.86
C SER A 241 -14.83 9.46 39.72
N SER A 242 -13.63 9.30 40.26
CA SER A 242 -12.89 10.32 41.01
C SER A 242 -12.55 11.51 40.12
N LEU A 243 -12.04 11.26 38.90
CA LEU A 243 -11.77 12.33 37.94
C LEU A 243 -13.02 13.15 37.63
N ALA A 244 -14.17 12.49 37.43
CA ALA A 244 -15.42 13.19 37.21
C ALA A 244 -15.86 14.02 38.43
N ASN A 245 -15.64 13.54 39.66
CA ASN A 245 -15.87 14.35 40.86
C ASN A 245 -14.96 15.58 40.90
N GLN A 246 -13.68 15.41 40.57
CA GLN A 246 -12.69 16.49 40.59
C GLN A 246 -12.99 17.58 39.55
N ILE A 247 -13.44 17.21 38.35
CA ILE A 247 -13.87 18.19 37.34
C ILE A 247 -15.11 18.96 37.83
N LEU A 248 -16.11 18.26 38.38
CA LEU A 248 -17.31 18.91 38.93
C LEU A 248 -17.02 19.81 40.14
N ALA A 249 -15.99 19.46 40.93
CA ALA A 249 -15.53 20.27 42.06
C ALA A 249 -14.66 21.47 41.63
N GLY A 250 -14.20 21.50 40.37
CA GLY A 250 -13.26 22.50 39.88
C GLY A 250 -11.82 22.28 40.33
N ASP A 251 -11.45 21.05 40.71
CA ASP A 251 -10.07 20.66 41.06
C ASP A 251 -9.24 20.30 39.83
N ILE A 252 -9.88 19.81 38.76
CA ILE A 252 -9.29 19.47 37.47
C ILE A 252 -10.06 20.21 36.37
N ASP A 253 -9.35 20.79 35.41
CA ASP A 253 -9.94 21.58 34.32
C ASP A 253 -10.21 20.71 33.07
N LEU A 254 -9.35 19.72 32.81
CA LEU A 254 -9.41 18.85 31.63
C LEU A 254 -9.20 17.38 32.02
N GLY A 255 -10.00 16.47 31.44
CA GLY A 255 -9.83 15.03 31.66
C GLY A 255 -10.33 14.19 30.49
N GLN A 256 -9.71 13.03 30.27
CA GLN A 256 -10.13 12.07 29.27
C GLN A 256 -11.03 11.00 29.89
N PHE A 257 -12.17 10.74 29.27
CA PHE A 257 -13.14 9.73 29.71
C PHE A 257 -13.38 8.70 28.61
N ALA A 258 -13.50 7.44 29.03
CA ALA A 258 -13.88 6.32 28.17
C ALA A 258 -15.17 5.64 28.65
N ASP A 259 -15.60 5.90 29.90
CA ASP A 259 -16.85 5.39 30.46
C ASP A 259 -18.02 6.36 30.21
N PRO A 260 -19.05 5.97 29.44
CA PRO A 260 -20.22 6.82 29.21
C PRO A 260 -20.95 7.19 30.50
N ALA A 261 -20.92 6.31 31.52
CA ALA A 261 -21.55 6.59 32.80
C ALA A 261 -20.86 7.77 33.52
N ALA A 262 -19.54 7.91 33.38
CA ALA A 262 -18.81 9.06 33.88
C ALA A 262 -19.12 10.32 33.05
N VAL A 263 -19.20 10.18 31.72
CA VAL A 263 -19.51 11.30 30.79
C VAL A 263 -20.93 11.85 31.01
N ALA A 264 -21.91 10.99 31.28
CA ALA A 264 -23.31 11.37 31.50
C ALA A 264 -23.48 12.36 32.67
N ARG A 265 -22.55 12.34 33.64
CA ARG A 265 -22.54 13.25 34.79
C ARG A 265 -22.37 14.72 34.40
N PHE A 266 -21.81 14.97 33.20
CA PHE A 266 -21.59 16.31 32.66
C PHE A 266 -22.71 16.78 31.73
N GLU A 267 -23.69 15.92 31.38
CA GLU A 267 -24.77 16.29 30.45
C GLU A 267 -25.62 17.47 30.94
N ALA A 268 -25.81 17.55 32.26
CA ALA A 268 -26.57 18.62 32.91
C ALA A 268 -25.70 19.83 33.30
N GLN A 269 -24.41 19.86 32.93
CA GLN A 269 -23.48 20.92 33.32
C GLN A 269 -23.22 21.85 32.13
N PRO A 270 -23.82 23.06 32.10
CA PRO A 270 -23.71 23.95 30.95
C PRO A 270 -22.28 24.48 30.73
N ASP A 271 -21.46 24.49 31.78
CA ASP A 271 -20.09 25.03 31.77
C ASP A 271 -19.02 23.98 31.42
N VAL A 272 -19.41 22.72 31.14
CA VAL A 272 -18.48 21.64 30.76
C VAL A 272 -18.58 21.35 29.27
N HIS A 273 -17.52 21.67 28.54
CA HIS A 273 -17.39 21.35 27.13
C HIS A 273 -16.86 19.91 26.93
N ARG A 274 -17.42 19.20 25.95
CA ARG A 274 -17.07 17.80 25.66
C ARG A 274 -16.68 17.66 24.21
N TYR A 275 -15.55 17.00 23.97
CA TYR A 275 -15.00 16.78 22.64
C TYR A 275 -14.80 15.28 22.42
N PRO A 276 -15.53 14.64 21.49
CA PRO A 276 -15.25 13.26 21.12
C PRO A 276 -13.90 13.19 20.39
N VAL A 277 -13.07 12.23 20.77
CA VAL A 277 -11.78 11.98 20.12
C VAL A 277 -11.65 10.51 19.77
N THR A 278 -11.29 10.22 18.51
CA THR A 278 -10.96 8.86 18.09
C THR A 278 -9.54 8.53 18.51
N THR A 279 -9.39 7.53 19.37
CA THR A 279 -8.09 7.14 19.95
C THR A 279 -7.46 5.94 19.23
N SER A 280 -8.28 5.05 18.69
CA SER A 280 -7.85 3.87 17.94
C SER A 280 -8.96 3.41 17.00
N THR A 281 -8.59 2.68 15.95
CA THR A 281 -9.51 1.83 15.19
C THR A 281 -9.32 0.38 15.63
N ALA A 282 -10.32 -0.47 15.38
CA ALA A 282 -10.20 -1.89 15.67
C ALA A 282 -10.91 -2.72 14.62
N TYR A 283 -10.33 -3.86 14.28
CA TYR A 283 -10.82 -4.75 13.23
C TYR A 283 -10.39 -6.20 13.47
N VAL A 284 -11.10 -7.14 12.84
CA VAL A 284 -10.73 -8.56 12.84
C VAL A 284 -9.72 -8.80 11.72
N VAL A 285 -8.63 -9.49 12.02
CA VAL A 285 -7.61 -9.90 11.06
C VAL A 285 -7.64 -11.42 10.91
N PHE A 286 -7.63 -11.89 9.67
CA PHE A 286 -7.59 -13.32 9.32
C PHE A 286 -6.21 -13.70 8.80
N ASN A 287 -5.66 -14.81 9.28
CA ASN A 287 -4.42 -15.37 8.76
C ASN A 287 -4.68 -16.07 7.41
N GLN A 288 -4.21 -15.45 6.33
CA GLN A 288 -4.35 -15.97 4.96
C GLN A 288 -3.05 -16.61 4.42
N ARG A 289 -2.11 -16.95 5.31
CA ARG A 289 -0.90 -17.70 4.92
C ARG A 289 -1.30 -19.10 4.43
N PRO A 290 -0.59 -19.69 3.45
CA PRO A 290 -0.88 -21.04 2.94
C PRO A 290 -0.97 -22.08 4.08
N GLY A 291 -1.98 -22.95 4.02
CA GLY A 291 -2.23 -23.99 5.04
C GLY A 291 -2.99 -23.51 6.28
N ARG A 292 -3.46 -22.25 6.30
CA ARG A 292 -4.34 -21.71 7.34
C ARG A 292 -5.80 -21.81 6.91
N ILE A 293 -6.69 -21.99 7.89
CA ILE A 293 -8.10 -22.31 7.62
C ILE A 293 -8.80 -21.24 6.77
N PHE A 294 -8.44 -19.96 6.95
CA PHE A 294 -9.02 -18.85 6.19
C PHE A 294 -8.34 -18.58 4.85
N ALA A 295 -7.19 -19.21 4.57
CA ALA A 295 -6.58 -19.26 3.23
C ALA A 295 -7.24 -20.37 2.41
N ASP A 296 -7.33 -21.57 3.00
CA ASP A 296 -7.85 -22.76 2.32
C ASP A 296 -9.37 -22.69 2.10
N ARG A 297 -10.07 -21.93 2.94
CA ARG A 297 -11.53 -21.74 2.89
C ARG A 297 -11.93 -20.28 3.03
N PRO A 298 -11.77 -19.48 1.96
CA PRO A 298 -12.00 -18.03 1.99
C PRO A 298 -13.44 -17.64 2.33
N GLU A 299 -14.42 -18.51 2.04
CA GLU A 299 -15.83 -18.32 2.38
C GLU A 299 -16.08 -18.21 3.89
N LEU A 300 -15.24 -18.84 4.72
CA LEU A 300 -15.37 -18.77 6.18
C LEU A 300 -15.22 -17.35 6.71
N ARG A 301 -14.46 -16.49 6.03
CA ARG A 301 -14.28 -15.08 6.44
C ARG A 301 -15.61 -14.32 6.38
N ARG A 302 -16.42 -14.56 5.35
CA ARG A 302 -17.79 -14.01 5.26
C ARG A 302 -18.70 -14.60 6.33
N GLY A 303 -18.57 -15.90 6.62
CA GLY A 303 -19.29 -16.55 7.72
C GLY A 303 -18.99 -15.92 9.09
N VAL A 304 -17.71 -15.67 9.40
CA VAL A 304 -17.28 -14.95 10.62
C VAL A 304 -17.87 -13.55 10.66
N ALA A 305 -17.75 -12.78 9.58
CA ALA A 305 -18.30 -11.43 9.54
C ALA A 305 -19.83 -11.41 9.69
N ALA A 306 -20.54 -12.41 9.14
CA ALA A 306 -21.99 -12.55 9.27
C ALA A 306 -22.45 -12.94 10.68
N ALA A 307 -21.59 -13.60 11.48
CA ALA A 307 -21.89 -13.95 12.86
C ALA A 307 -21.92 -12.72 13.81
N ILE A 308 -21.23 -11.65 13.44
CA ILE A 308 -20.99 -10.50 14.32
C ILE A 308 -22.17 -9.52 14.27
N ASP A 309 -22.90 -9.40 15.38
CA ASP A 309 -23.77 -8.24 15.61
C ASP A 309 -22.92 -7.02 16.01
N GLN A 310 -22.73 -6.07 15.10
CA GLN A 310 -21.90 -4.89 15.33
C GLN A 310 -22.42 -4.00 16.47
N ARG A 311 -23.75 -3.94 16.67
CA ARG A 311 -24.35 -3.13 17.75
C ARG A 311 -24.10 -3.77 19.10
N ALA A 312 -24.31 -5.09 19.20
CA ALA A 312 -24.04 -5.84 20.42
C ALA A 312 -22.53 -5.82 20.76
N PHE A 313 -21.68 -6.02 19.75
CA PHE A 313 -20.23 -5.89 19.88
C PHE A 313 -19.85 -4.50 20.43
N ASN A 314 -20.39 -3.44 19.83
CA ASN A 314 -20.09 -2.07 20.25
C ASN A 314 -20.53 -1.79 21.70
N GLN A 315 -21.65 -2.39 22.14
CA GLN A 315 -22.08 -2.33 23.53
C GLN A 315 -21.04 -3.00 24.45
N VAL A 316 -20.60 -4.22 24.14
CA VAL A 316 -19.59 -4.93 24.96
C VAL A 316 -18.23 -4.22 24.93
N PHE A 317 -17.78 -3.78 23.76
CA PHE A 317 -16.45 -3.22 23.54
C PHE A 317 -16.30 -1.80 24.10
N SER A 318 -17.26 -0.92 23.82
CA SER A 318 -17.14 0.52 24.10
C SER A 318 -18.32 1.09 24.89
N LYS A 319 -19.24 0.25 25.37
CA LYS A 319 -20.54 0.68 25.94
C LYS A 319 -21.34 1.57 24.97
N GLY A 320 -21.15 1.35 23.66
CA GLY A 320 -21.87 2.04 22.58
C GLY A 320 -21.31 3.41 22.17
N THR A 321 -20.08 3.75 22.57
CA THR A 321 -19.45 5.03 22.20
C THR A 321 -18.61 4.99 20.93
N ALA A 322 -18.15 3.81 20.51
CA ALA A 322 -17.36 3.70 19.30
C ALA A 322 -18.25 3.88 18.06
N GLU A 323 -17.66 4.45 17.01
CA GLU A 323 -18.29 4.55 15.70
C GLU A 323 -17.97 3.30 14.87
N VAL A 324 -18.97 2.79 14.15
CA VAL A 324 -18.75 1.73 13.16
C VAL A 324 -18.09 2.32 11.91
N LEU A 325 -16.91 1.81 11.56
CA LEU A 325 -16.17 2.26 10.38
C LEU A 325 -16.51 1.41 9.16
N ALA A 326 -16.60 2.04 7.99
CA ALA A 326 -16.74 1.33 6.70
C ALA A 326 -15.39 0.84 6.12
N SER A 327 -14.28 1.24 6.75
CA SER A 327 -12.92 0.91 6.34
C SER A 327 -12.01 0.76 7.57
N VAL A 328 -10.73 0.48 7.34
CA VAL A 328 -9.70 0.26 8.38
C VAL A 328 -9.27 1.56 9.07
N SER A 329 -9.72 2.70 8.55
CA SER A 329 -9.46 4.05 9.07
C SER A 329 -10.75 4.89 9.04
N PRO A 330 -10.91 5.88 9.94
CA PRO A 330 -12.10 6.71 9.99
C PRO A 330 -12.14 7.74 8.85
N ALA A 331 -13.32 8.33 8.62
CA ALA A 331 -13.57 9.31 7.55
C ALA A 331 -12.67 10.56 7.60
N SER A 332 -12.04 10.84 8.75
CA SER A 332 -11.10 11.94 8.91
C SER A 332 -9.75 11.69 8.25
N PHE A 333 -9.50 10.48 7.72
CA PHE A 333 -8.26 10.14 7.03
C PHE A 333 -8.50 10.25 5.53
N GLU A 334 -7.52 10.79 4.82
CA GLU A 334 -7.54 10.82 3.36
C GLU A 334 -7.68 9.39 2.79
N CYS A 335 -8.47 9.26 1.72
CA CYS A 335 -8.80 7.99 1.06
C CYS A 335 -9.61 6.97 1.88
N ALA A 336 -10.06 7.29 3.10
CA ALA A 336 -10.91 6.40 3.87
C ALA A 336 -12.27 6.19 3.19
N ASN A 337 -12.62 4.93 2.94
CA ASN A 337 -13.93 4.58 2.40
C ASN A 337 -14.99 4.70 3.51
N THR A 338 -16.05 5.46 3.25
CA THR A 338 -17.16 5.72 4.18
C THR A 338 -18.44 4.97 3.81
N ASP A 339 -18.43 4.23 2.70
CA ASP A 339 -19.58 3.47 2.21
C ASP A 339 -19.81 2.19 3.03
N ARG A 340 -20.69 2.29 4.03
CA ARG A 340 -21.09 1.17 4.88
C ARG A 340 -21.88 0.08 4.14
N SER A 341 -22.38 0.33 2.93
CA SER A 341 -23.09 -0.69 2.15
C SER A 341 -22.19 -1.85 1.74
N LEU A 342 -20.86 -1.62 1.74
CA LEU A 342 -19.86 -2.62 1.42
C LEU A 342 -19.55 -3.58 2.58
N MET A 343 -20.05 -3.29 3.78
CA MET A 343 -19.83 -4.14 4.96
C MET A 343 -20.77 -5.33 4.97
N GLN A 344 -20.25 -6.52 5.28
CA GLN A 344 -21.05 -7.70 5.57
C GLN A 344 -21.98 -7.39 6.75
N GLN A 345 -23.29 -7.45 6.49
CA GLN A 345 -24.31 -7.33 7.51
C GLN A 345 -24.42 -8.63 8.31
N ARG A 346 -24.91 -8.54 9.55
CA ARG A 346 -25.19 -9.71 10.37
C ARG A 346 -26.21 -10.60 9.65
N ASP A 347 -25.84 -11.86 9.45
CA ASP A 347 -26.67 -12.90 8.87
C ASP A 347 -26.42 -14.22 9.62
N PRO A 348 -27.22 -14.52 10.65
CA PRO A 348 -27.04 -15.72 11.46
C PRO A 348 -27.19 -17.02 10.66
N GLU A 349 -28.00 -17.02 9.60
CA GLU A 349 -28.20 -18.22 8.80
C GLU A 349 -26.99 -18.49 7.90
N LEU A 350 -26.44 -17.45 7.27
CA LEU A 350 -25.18 -17.55 6.53
C LEU A 350 -24.05 -17.99 7.47
N ALA A 351 -23.94 -17.37 8.64
CA ALA A 351 -22.96 -17.75 9.64
C ALA A 351 -23.07 -19.24 10.01
N ALA A 352 -24.27 -19.72 10.36
CA ALA A 352 -24.49 -21.11 10.73
C ALA A 352 -24.17 -22.08 9.58
N ARG A 353 -24.65 -21.80 8.35
CA ARG A 353 -24.38 -22.66 7.18
C ARG A 353 -22.89 -22.74 6.86
N THR A 354 -22.15 -21.65 7.07
CA THR A 354 -20.72 -21.58 6.75
C THR A 354 -19.84 -22.15 7.87
N LEU A 355 -20.18 -21.89 9.14
CA LEU A 355 -19.31 -22.14 10.29
C LEU A 355 -19.61 -23.42 11.08
N THR A 356 -20.78 -24.04 10.92
CA THR A 356 -21.14 -25.26 11.67
C THR A 356 -20.12 -26.38 11.45
N GLY A 357 -19.53 -26.87 12.54
CA GLY A 357 -18.55 -27.96 12.53
C GLY A 357 -17.16 -27.56 12.02
N GLN A 358 -16.93 -26.27 11.73
CA GLN A 358 -15.64 -25.77 11.29
C GLN A 358 -14.73 -25.49 12.47
N GLY A 359 -13.46 -25.87 12.34
CA GLY A 359 -12.41 -25.58 13.31
C GLY A 359 -11.54 -26.81 13.64
N PRO A 360 -10.71 -26.72 14.68
CA PRO A 360 -10.62 -25.59 15.62
C PRO A 360 -10.12 -24.31 14.93
N ILE A 361 -10.81 -23.19 15.14
CA ILE A 361 -10.34 -21.85 14.80
C ILE A 361 -9.56 -21.32 16.01
N THR A 362 -8.25 -21.11 15.85
CA THR A 362 -7.42 -20.51 16.90
C THR A 362 -7.53 -18.99 16.88
N MET A 363 -8.09 -18.42 17.93
CA MET A 363 -8.19 -16.99 18.15
C MET A 363 -7.20 -16.51 19.22
N ILE A 364 -6.48 -15.41 18.96
CA ILE A 364 -5.66 -14.74 19.98
C ILE A 364 -6.36 -13.47 20.46
N GLY A 365 -6.60 -13.39 21.78
CA GLY A 365 -7.18 -12.23 22.45
C GLY A 365 -6.13 -11.46 23.25
N ASN A 366 -6.16 -10.12 23.16
CA ASN A 366 -5.25 -9.25 23.90
C ASN A 366 -5.84 -8.86 25.27
N THR A 367 -5.08 -9.01 26.35
CA THR A 367 -5.49 -8.63 27.73
C THR A 367 -5.01 -7.26 28.18
N ALA A 368 -4.41 -6.44 27.29
CA ALA A 368 -3.85 -5.13 27.61
C ALA A 368 -4.86 -4.17 28.26
N ASN A 369 -6.12 -4.24 27.86
CA ASN A 369 -7.20 -3.51 28.53
C ASN A 369 -8.51 -4.31 28.53
N ARG A 370 -9.45 -3.90 29.38
CA ARG A 370 -10.76 -4.57 29.52
C ARG A 370 -11.60 -4.52 28.25
N GLN A 371 -11.47 -3.48 27.44
CA GLN A 371 -12.24 -3.30 26.21
C GLN A 371 -11.84 -4.36 25.17
N PHE A 372 -10.55 -4.50 24.86
CA PHE A 372 -10.04 -5.50 23.91
C PHE A 372 -10.29 -6.92 24.39
N SER A 373 -10.14 -7.18 25.70
CA SER A 373 -10.44 -8.50 26.25
C SER A 373 -11.93 -8.86 26.14
N GLY A 374 -12.83 -7.91 26.45
CA GLY A 374 -14.27 -8.11 26.32
C GLY A 374 -14.75 -8.21 24.86
N GLY A 375 -14.13 -7.45 23.95
CA GLY A 375 -14.36 -7.60 22.52
C GLY A 375 -13.97 -8.98 22.00
N ALA A 376 -12.82 -9.51 22.46
CA ALA A 376 -12.40 -10.87 22.11
C ALA A 376 -13.37 -11.94 22.66
N ASP A 377 -13.86 -11.79 23.90
CA ASP A 377 -14.86 -12.69 24.49
C ASP A 377 -16.16 -12.72 23.70
N TYR A 378 -16.62 -11.56 23.23
CA TYR A 378 -17.81 -11.48 22.39
C TYR A 378 -17.61 -12.24 21.08
N LEU A 379 -16.48 -12.05 20.39
CA LEU A 379 -16.20 -12.72 19.12
C LEU A 379 -16.13 -14.24 19.29
N TYR A 380 -15.47 -14.70 20.37
CA TYR A 380 -15.45 -16.11 20.73
C TYR A 380 -16.86 -16.68 20.88
N ALA A 381 -17.73 -16.00 21.66
CA ALA A 381 -19.10 -16.44 21.87
C ALA A 381 -19.93 -16.43 20.57
N ALA A 382 -19.83 -15.37 19.77
CA ALA A 382 -20.57 -15.23 18.52
C ALA A 382 -20.25 -16.34 17.51
N LEU A 383 -18.98 -16.78 17.44
CA LEU A 383 -18.56 -17.87 16.58
C LEU A 383 -18.98 -19.24 17.10
N ALA A 384 -18.88 -19.46 18.42
CA ALA A 384 -19.38 -20.69 19.05
C ALA A 384 -20.90 -20.85 18.85
N ASP A 385 -21.67 -19.76 19.00
CA ASP A 385 -23.11 -19.73 18.75
C ASP A 385 -23.47 -19.99 17.29
N ALA A 386 -22.59 -19.62 16.35
CA ALA A 386 -22.71 -19.95 14.93
C ALA A 386 -22.28 -21.39 14.59
N GLY A 387 -21.86 -22.18 15.58
CA GLY A 387 -21.51 -23.60 15.43
C GLY A 387 -20.04 -23.88 15.09
N ALA A 388 -19.16 -22.88 15.14
CA ALA A 388 -17.73 -23.08 14.97
C ALA A 388 -17.11 -23.71 16.23
N GLN A 389 -16.10 -24.55 16.04
CA GLN A 389 -15.19 -24.98 17.10
C GLN A 389 -14.10 -23.92 17.23
N VAL A 390 -14.11 -23.16 18.32
CA VAL A 390 -13.16 -22.07 18.55
C VAL A 390 -12.32 -22.35 19.78
N ARG A 391 -11.03 -22.07 19.68
CA ARG A 391 -10.09 -22.04 20.79
C ARG A 391 -9.58 -20.60 20.95
N MET A 392 -9.59 -20.06 22.16
CA MET A 392 -9.09 -18.71 22.40
C MET A 392 -7.94 -18.72 23.41
N ASP A 393 -6.80 -18.16 22.99
CA ASP A 393 -5.67 -17.88 23.86
C ASP A 393 -5.68 -16.39 24.20
N LYS A 394 -5.74 -16.08 25.49
CA LYS A 394 -5.63 -14.70 25.98
C LYS A 394 -4.21 -14.44 26.46
N VAL A 395 -3.57 -13.43 25.89
CA VAL A 395 -2.17 -13.10 26.16
C VAL A 395 -2.00 -11.62 26.44
N ASP A 396 -0.90 -11.26 27.13
CA ASP A 396 -0.52 -9.86 27.32
C ASP A 396 -0.13 -9.20 25.97
N ASN A 397 0.00 -7.87 25.99
CA ASN A 397 0.26 -7.11 24.77
C ASN A 397 1.58 -7.48 24.08
N ALA A 398 2.65 -7.74 24.83
CA ALA A 398 3.95 -8.06 24.24
C ALA A 398 3.89 -9.42 23.55
N THR A 399 3.34 -10.41 24.24
CA THR A 399 3.13 -11.76 23.72
C THR A 399 2.20 -11.76 22.49
N PHE A 400 1.14 -10.95 22.50
CA PHE A 400 0.24 -10.77 21.36
C PHE A 400 1.00 -10.39 20.08
N TRP A 401 1.81 -9.34 20.14
CA TRP A 401 2.57 -8.85 18.99
C TRP A 401 3.63 -9.85 18.51
N SER A 402 4.34 -10.51 19.43
CA SER A 402 5.28 -11.57 19.04
C SER A 402 4.58 -12.72 18.32
N THR A 403 3.41 -13.15 18.83
CA THR A 403 2.64 -14.26 18.26
C THR A 403 2.20 -13.94 16.84
N ILE A 404 1.64 -12.75 16.57
CA ILE A 404 1.13 -12.45 15.23
C ILE A 404 2.23 -12.10 14.22
N ALA A 405 3.39 -11.61 14.69
CA ALA A 405 4.51 -11.23 13.83
C ALA A 405 5.33 -12.45 13.36
N GLU A 406 5.43 -13.50 14.17
CA GLU A 406 6.22 -14.69 13.83
C GLU A 406 5.60 -15.49 12.66
N GLY A 407 6.45 -16.00 11.76
CA GLY A 407 6.02 -16.70 10.54
C GLY A 407 5.32 -18.04 10.80
N ASP A 408 5.78 -18.76 11.82
CA ASP A 408 5.37 -20.13 12.14
C ASP A 408 4.24 -20.21 13.17
N SER A 409 3.68 -19.08 13.59
CA SER A 409 2.66 -19.04 14.65
C SER A 409 1.30 -19.59 14.21
N ASP A 410 0.69 -20.38 15.09
CA ASP A 410 -0.51 -21.21 14.84
C ASP A 410 -1.85 -20.50 15.12
N TRP A 411 -1.98 -19.25 14.69
CA TRP A 411 -3.22 -18.47 14.84
C TRP A 411 -4.00 -18.37 13.53
N ASP A 412 -5.32 -18.32 13.64
CA ASP A 412 -6.22 -18.17 12.49
C ASP A 412 -6.86 -16.77 12.45
N MET A 413 -7.23 -16.22 13.61
CA MET A 413 -7.80 -14.86 13.67
C MET A 413 -7.42 -14.10 14.93
N VAL A 414 -7.38 -12.77 14.82
CA VAL A 414 -7.19 -11.87 15.97
C VAL A 414 -8.13 -10.67 15.91
N PHE A 415 -8.45 -10.11 17.08
CA PHE A 415 -9.06 -8.80 17.19
C PHE A 415 -7.97 -7.76 17.48
N LEU A 416 -7.66 -6.93 16.48
CA LEU A 416 -6.53 -6.01 16.50
C LEU A 416 -7.01 -4.58 16.74
N GLY A 417 -6.37 -3.90 17.69
CA GLY A 417 -6.47 -2.45 17.87
C GLY A 417 -5.32 -1.73 17.17
N ASP A 418 -5.64 -0.71 16.38
CA ASP A 418 -4.70 0.09 15.60
C ASP A 418 -4.77 1.56 16.03
N LEU A 419 -3.67 2.05 16.60
CA LEU A 419 -3.54 3.46 16.99
C LEU A 419 -3.36 4.39 15.79
N ASN A 420 -2.88 3.86 14.66
CA ASN A 420 -2.50 4.59 13.45
C ASN A 420 -1.86 5.96 13.74
N SER A 421 -0.77 5.95 14.53
CA SER A 421 -0.12 7.18 15.00
C SER A 421 0.40 8.08 13.87
N VAL A 422 0.60 7.52 12.68
CA VAL A 422 1.01 8.22 11.45
C VAL A 422 -0.13 9.05 10.87
N GLY A 423 -1.39 8.66 11.07
CA GLY A 423 -2.51 9.40 10.49
C GLY A 423 -2.71 9.11 8.99
N ALA A 424 -2.28 7.93 8.51
CA ALA A 424 -2.37 7.55 7.09
C ALA A 424 -3.04 6.19 6.92
N ILE A 425 -3.93 6.05 5.93
CA ILE A 425 -4.64 4.78 5.69
C ILE A 425 -3.68 3.64 5.32
N SER A 426 -2.57 3.94 4.64
CA SER A 426 -1.53 2.96 4.27
C SER A 426 -0.96 2.24 5.49
N ALA A 427 -0.72 2.96 6.59
CA ALA A 427 -0.20 2.36 7.82
C ALA A 427 -1.17 1.31 8.42
N SER A 428 -2.48 1.51 8.27
CA SER A 428 -3.48 0.51 8.64
C SER A 428 -3.57 -0.62 7.60
N LEU A 429 -3.57 -0.28 6.31
CA LEU A 429 -3.67 -1.25 5.22
C LEU A 429 -2.49 -2.24 5.20
N ASP A 430 -1.26 -1.79 5.45
CA ASP A 430 -0.07 -2.66 5.50
C ASP A 430 -0.20 -3.82 6.51
N ARG A 431 -1.09 -3.70 7.49
CA ARG A 431 -1.36 -4.76 8.49
C ARG A 431 -2.44 -5.76 8.08
N VAL A 432 -3.24 -5.43 7.06
CA VAL A 432 -4.47 -6.17 6.72
C VAL A 432 -4.63 -6.46 5.23
N ILE A 433 -3.76 -5.95 4.36
CA ILE A 433 -3.73 -6.29 2.94
C ILE A 433 -3.47 -7.80 2.81
N GLY A 434 -4.36 -8.47 2.05
CA GLY A 434 -4.24 -9.89 1.72
C GLY A 434 -3.31 -10.14 0.53
N THR A 435 -3.32 -11.37 0.01
CA THR A 435 -2.58 -11.71 -1.21
C THR A 435 -3.14 -10.96 -2.42
N GLY A 436 -2.28 -10.76 -3.44
CA GLY A 436 -2.73 -10.24 -4.73
C GLY A 436 -3.70 -11.19 -5.44
N VAL A 437 -4.19 -10.76 -6.59
CA VAL A 437 -5.06 -11.52 -7.49
C VAL A 437 -4.20 -12.15 -8.58
N GLY A 438 -4.25 -13.47 -8.76
CA GLY A 438 -3.44 -14.16 -9.76
C GLY A 438 -1.93 -14.03 -9.51
N GLY A 439 -1.52 -13.99 -8.24
CA GLY A 439 -0.16 -13.70 -7.81
C GLY A 439 -0.04 -12.30 -7.22
N THR A 440 0.53 -11.36 -7.97
CA THR A 440 0.77 -9.98 -7.48
C THR A 440 -0.29 -8.97 -7.92
N GLY A 441 -1.27 -9.36 -8.75
CA GLY A 441 -2.27 -8.46 -9.33
C GLY A 441 -3.10 -7.71 -8.29
N VAL A 442 -3.58 -6.52 -8.67
CA VAL A 442 -4.39 -5.66 -7.79
C VAL A 442 -5.64 -5.22 -8.53
N VAL A 443 -6.79 -5.24 -7.85
CA VAL A 443 -8.06 -4.77 -8.41
C VAL A 443 -8.71 -3.76 -7.47
N GLY A 444 -8.85 -2.52 -7.93
CA GLY A 444 -9.64 -1.49 -7.27
C GLY A 444 -11.07 -1.48 -7.79
N VAL A 445 -12.06 -1.29 -6.92
CA VAL A 445 -13.48 -1.22 -7.33
C VAL A 445 -14.10 0.08 -6.84
N LEU A 446 -14.60 0.88 -7.78
CA LEU A 446 -15.22 2.17 -7.56
C LEU A 446 -16.71 2.09 -7.91
N ARG A 447 -17.57 1.86 -6.91
CA ARG A 447 -19.04 1.80 -7.09
C ARG A 447 -19.68 3.16 -6.89
N ASN A 448 -20.55 3.60 -7.78
CA ASN A 448 -21.17 4.93 -7.75
C ASN A 448 -22.64 4.88 -8.19
N GLY A 449 -23.48 4.24 -7.37
CA GLY A 449 -24.90 4.02 -7.71
C GLY A 449 -25.11 2.91 -8.75
N PRO A 450 -26.36 2.67 -9.17
CA PRO A 450 -26.68 1.73 -10.24
C PRO A 450 -26.17 2.25 -11.59
N GLY A 451 -25.93 1.34 -12.53
CA GLY A 451 -25.52 1.70 -13.89
C GLY A 451 -24.53 0.71 -14.47
N THR A 452 -24.02 1.05 -15.65
CA THR A 452 -23.04 0.24 -16.39
C THR A 452 -21.75 0.03 -15.59
N SER A 453 -21.15 -1.15 -15.70
CA SER A 453 -19.90 -1.52 -15.07
C SER A 453 -18.78 -1.66 -16.09
N VAL A 454 -17.66 -0.98 -15.85
CA VAL A 454 -16.52 -0.86 -16.78
C VAL A 454 -15.26 -1.41 -16.14
N LEU A 455 -14.57 -2.32 -16.83
CA LEU A 455 -13.22 -2.75 -16.46
C LEU A 455 -12.18 -1.94 -17.23
N LEU A 456 -11.24 -1.32 -16.52
CA LEU A 456 -10.07 -0.65 -17.06
C LEU A 456 -8.81 -1.42 -16.65
N ARG A 457 -7.96 -1.80 -17.62
CA ARG A 457 -6.76 -2.60 -17.36
C ARG A 457 -5.47 -1.83 -17.62
N ALA A 458 -4.50 -2.02 -16.73
CA ALA A 458 -3.09 -1.74 -16.91
C ALA A 458 -2.27 -2.98 -16.57
N ASP A 459 -1.38 -3.39 -17.45
CA ASP A 459 -0.27 -4.32 -17.16
C ASP A 459 0.78 -3.65 -16.25
N MET A 460 1.54 -4.46 -15.50
CA MET A 460 2.42 -3.92 -14.45
C MET A 460 3.74 -4.67 -14.26
N ASP A 461 4.01 -5.75 -14.99
CA ASP A 461 5.25 -6.51 -14.81
C ASP A 461 6.48 -5.80 -15.35
N ALA A 462 7.67 -6.26 -14.96
CA ALA A 462 8.95 -5.73 -15.41
C ALA A 462 9.68 -6.76 -16.26
N LEU A 463 10.45 -6.27 -17.24
CA LEU A 463 11.24 -7.09 -18.17
C LEU A 463 12.69 -7.21 -17.68
N PRO A 464 13.41 -8.28 -18.01
CA PRO A 464 14.84 -8.46 -17.72
C PRO A 464 15.72 -7.56 -18.61
N VAL A 465 15.52 -6.26 -18.51
CA VAL A 465 16.22 -5.20 -19.24
C VAL A 465 16.76 -4.21 -18.21
N ALA A 466 18.03 -3.84 -18.36
CA ALA A 466 18.65 -2.82 -17.52
C ALA A 466 18.22 -1.43 -17.99
N GLU A 467 17.61 -0.65 -17.09
CA GLU A 467 17.23 0.73 -17.40
C GLU A 467 18.44 1.65 -17.46
N VAL A 468 18.51 2.44 -18.53
CA VAL A 468 19.59 3.43 -18.72
C VAL A 468 19.41 4.62 -17.78
N GLU A 469 20.52 5.24 -17.38
CA GLU A 469 20.52 6.42 -16.50
C GLU A 469 20.07 7.71 -17.20
N LYS A 470 18.83 7.74 -17.72
CA LYS A 470 18.22 8.90 -18.38
C LYS A 470 17.18 9.62 -17.52
N VAL A 471 16.63 8.94 -16.52
CA VAL A 471 15.57 9.45 -15.64
C VAL A 471 15.92 9.28 -14.16
N PRO A 472 15.50 10.21 -13.29
CA PRO A 472 15.80 10.12 -11.85
C PRO A 472 15.09 8.96 -11.15
N TYR A 473 14.02 8.43 -11.75
CA TYR A 473 13.20 7.34 -11.22
C TYR A 473 13.53 5.96 -11.82
N ARG A 474 14.69 5.81 -12.46
CA ARG A 474 15.08 4.54 -13.09
C ARG A 474 15.00 3.37 -12.10
N SER A 475 14.65 2.20 -12.60
CA SER A 475 14.78 0.96 -11.86
C SER A 475 16.24 0.67 -11.54
N THR A 476 16.48 0.32 -10.28
CA THR A 476 17.74 -0.24 -9.79
C THR A 476 17.55 -1.67 -9.27
N VAL A 477 16.37 -2.24 -9.52
CA VAL A 477 15.96 -3.54 -9.02
C VAL A 477 16.60 -4.64 -9.88
N THR A 478 17.07 -5.69 -9.21
CA THR A 478 17.46 -6.94 -9.84
C THR A 478 16.55 -8.06 -9.36
N THR A 479 16.31 -9.05 -10.22
CA THR A 479 15.55 -10.25 -9.87
C THR A 479 16.31 -11.50 -10.32
N THR A 480 16.03 -12.62 -9.68
CA THR A 480 16.54 -13.94 -10.10
C THR A 480 15.52 -14.58 -11.03
N GLY A 481 15.91 -14.78 -12.29
CA GLY A 481 15.07 -15.43 -13.28
C GLY A 481 14.90 -16.94 -13.03
N PRO A 482 14.00 -17.61 -13.77
CA PRO A 482 13.77 -19.05 -13.65
C PRO A 482 15.03 -19.91 -13.88
N ASP A 483 15.98 -19.39 -14.66
CA ASP A 483 17.25 -20.04 -14.97
C ASP A 483 18.31 -19.89 -13.84
N GLY A 484 17.99 -19.16 -12.76
CA GLY A 484 18.86 -18.90 -11.62
C GLY A 484 19.78 -17.67 -11.77
N ASP A 485 19.77 -17.04 -12.94
CA ASP A 485 20.55 -15.84 -13.23
C ASP A 485 19.93 -14.60 -12.57
N THR A 486 20.77 -13.75 -11.98
CA THR A 486 20.35 -12.45 -11.45
C THR A 486 20.47 -11.38 -12.53
N THR A 487 19.36 -10.76 -12.92
CA THR A 487 19.29 -9.75 -13.98
C THR A 487 18.65 -8.46 -13.49
N PRO A 488 19.14 -7.28 -13.92
CA PRO A 488 18.41 -6.03 -13.78
C PRO A 488 17.05 -6.10 -14.48
N VAL A 489 16.06 -5.38 -13.94
CA VAL A 489 14.71 -5.30 -14.53
C VAL A 489 14.22 -3.87 -14.65
N MET A 490 13.36 -3.61 -15.63
CA MET A 490 12.67 -2.32 -15.82
C MET A 490 11.31 -2.50 -16.50
N HIS A 491 10.44 -1.52 -16.40
CA HIS A 491 9.14 -1.50 -17.11
C HIS A 491 9.30 -1.06 -18.58
N ALA A 492 10.19 -1.71 -19.34
CA ALA A 492 10.62 -1.27 -20.67
C ALA A 492 9.49 -1.13 -21.70
N CYS A 493 8.36 -1.82 -21.50
CA CYS A 493 7.19 -1.75 -22.36
C CYS A 493 6.24 -0.60 -22.00
N GLY A 494 6.64 0.23 -21.04
CA GLY A 494 5.88 1.37 -20.54
C GLY A 494 4.83 0.98 -19.50
N HIS A 495 4.98 -0.17 -18.84
CA HIS A 495 4.05 -0.66 -17.82
C HIS A 495 3.95 0.31 -16.62
N ASP A 496 5.03 1.03 -16.31
CA ASP A 496 5.02 2.13 -15.34
C ASP A 496 4.08 3.28 -15.77
N THR A 497 4.06 3.60 -17.06
CA THR A 497 3.14 4.56 -17.68
C THR A 497 1.70 4.06 -17.60
N HIS A 498 1.45 2.78 -17.90
CA HIS A 498 0.10 2.19 -17.85
C HIS A 498 -0.47 2.19 -16.44
N VAL A 499 0.29 1.72 -15.46
CA VAL A 499 -0.08 1.72 -14.04
C VAL A 499 -0.37 3.15 -13.58
N THR A 500 0.53 4.09 -13.90
CA THR A 500 0.37 5.49 -13.49
C THR A 500 -0.86 6.14 -14.13
N ALA A 501 -1.11 5.87 -15.42
CA ALA A 501 -2.28 6.37 -16.14
C ALA A 501 -3.59 5.84 -15.55
N LEU A 502 -3.66 4.54 -15.21
CA LEU A 502 -4.85 3.94 -14.60
C LEU A 502 -5.08 4.43 -13.17
N LEU A 503 -4.02 4.61 -12.37
CA LEU A 503 -4.12 5.26 -11.06
C LEU A 503 -4.66 6.69 -11.19
N GLY A 504 -4.14 7.47 -12.15
CA GLY A 504 -4.62 8.81 -12.45
C GLY A 504 -6.09 8.83 -12.86
N ALA A 505 -6.50 7.94 -13.76
CA ALA A 505 -7.90 7.82 -14.20
C ALA A 505 -8.84 7.43 -13.04
N ALA A 506 -8.44 6.46 -12.22
CA ALA A 506 -9.21 6.05 -11.05
C ALA A 506 -9.37 7.18 -10.03
N ALA A 507 -8.31 7.97 -9.79
CA ALA A 507 -8.35 9.14 -8.92
C ALA A 507 -9.31 10.22 -9.46
N GLN A 508 -9.26 10.50 -10.77
CA GLN A 508 -10.17 11.48 -11.39
C GLN A 508 -11.63 11.02 -11.32
N LEU A 509 -11.92 9.75 -11.63
CA LEU A 509 -13.26 9.19 -11.52
C LEU A 509 -13.78 9.21 -10.08
N ALA A 510 -12.92 8.92 -9.10
CA ALA A 510 -13.27 8.95 -7.67
C ALA A 510 -13.56 10.37 -7.16
N ALA A 511 -12.79 11.36 -7.60
CA ALA A 511 -13.00 12.77 -7.23
C ALA A 511 -14.25 13.38 -7.87
N HIS A 512 -14.68 12.87 -9.04
CA HIS A 512 -15.78 13.43 -9.85
C HIS A 512 -17.01 12.53 -9.93
N ARG A 513 -17.30 11.77 -8.87
CA ARG A 513 -18.49 10.90 -8.75
C ARG A 513 -19.83 11.60 -9.00
N GLY A 514 -19.89 12.93 -8.90
CA GLY A 514 -21.10 13.69 -9.24
C GLY A 514 -21.41 13.80 -10.73
N HIS A 515 -20.57 13.24 -11.62
CA HIS A 515 -20.71 13.35 -13.08
C HIS A 515 -21.05 12.03 -13.78
N TRP A 516 -21.01 10.91 -13.07
CA TRP A 516 -21.23 9.59 -13.64
C TRP A 516 -21.90 8.66 -12.62
N SER A 517 -22.54 7.59 -13.07
CA SER A 517 -23.09 6.51 -12.25
C SER A 517 -22.74 5.14 -12.84
N GLY A 518 -22.71 4.10 -11.99
CA GLY A 518 -22.27 2.76 -12.35
C GLY A 518 -21.07 2.27 -11.53
N THR A 519 -20.26 1.37 -12.09
CA THR A 519 -19.09 0.80 -11.40
C THR A 519 -17.85 0.81 -12.29
N VAL A 520 -16.67 1.10 -11.71
CA VAL A 520 -15.38 1.00 -12.41
C VAL A 520 -14.49 0.01 -11.68
N LEU A 521 -13.96 -0.99 -12.40
CA LEU A 521 -12.94 -1.92 -11.93
C LEU A 521 -11.59 -1.48 -12.53
N ALA A 522 -10.65 -1.05 -11.70
CA ALA A 522 -9.28 -0.76 -12.10
C ALA A 522 -8.41 -2.00 -11.85
N VAL A 523 -8.00 -2.68 -12.93
CA VAL A 523 -7.27 -3.95 -12.91
C VAL A 523 -5.80 -3.71 -13.24
N PHE A 524 -4.93 -3.96 -12.26
CA PHE A 524 -3.47 -3.94 -12.41
C PHE A 524 -2.99 -5.38 -12.57
N GLN A 525 -2.72 -5.76 -13.81
CA GLN A 525 -2.47 -7.13 -14.24
C GLN A 525 -0.96 -7.45 -14.21
N PRO A 526 -0.53 -8.51 -13.49
CA PRO A 526 0.86 -8.98 -13.55
C PRO A 526 1.12 -9.77 -14.83
N ALA A 527 2.39 -10.06 -15.12
CA ALA A 527 2.83 -11.12 -16.04
C ALA A 527 2.16 -11.09 -17.43
N GLU A 528 1.96 -9.90 -17.99
CA GLU A 528 1.50 -9.73 -19.37
C GLU A 528 2.56 -10.28 -20.33
N GLU A 529 3.85 -10.04 -20.06
CA GLU A 529 4.96 -10.32 -21.00
C GLU A 529 5.17 -11.81 -21.31
N ILE A 530 4.51 -12.67 -20.54
CA ILE A 530 4.52 -14.13 -20.73
C ILE A 530 3.13 -14.70 -21.05
N GLY A 531 2.11 -13.85 -21.23
CA GLY A 531 0.75 -14.23 -21.60
C GLY A 531 -0.03 -14.98 -20.52
N ALA A 532 0.45 -14.94 -19.26
CA ALA A 532 -0.10 -15.74 -18.17
C ALA A 532 -0.93 -14.90 -17.17
N GLY A 533 -0.76 -13.59 -17.18
CA GLY A 533 -1.30 -12.64 -16.23
C GLY A 533 -2.81 -12.63 -16.12
N ALA A 534 -3.47 -12.35 -17.24
CA ALA A 534 -4.92 -12.26 -17.29
C ALA A 534 -5.55 -13.59 -16.88
N ARG A 535 -5.01 -14.71 -17.38
CA ARG A 535 -5.49 -16.05 -17.03
C ARG A 535 -5.34 -16.35 -15.54
N ALA A 536 -4.17 -16.05 -14.96
CA ALA A 536 -3.93 -16.28 -13.54
C ALA A 536 -4.89 -15.47 -12.66
N MET A 537 -5.18 -14.22 -13.01
CA MET A 537 -6.17 -13.41 -12.28
C MET A 537 -7.58 -13.99 -12.39
N LEU A 538 -7.98 -14.41 -13.59
CA LEU A 538 -9.30 -15.01 -13.86
C LEU A 538 -9.49 -16.34 -13.12
N ASP A 539 -8.47 -17.20 -13.12
CA ASP A 539 -8.45 -18.49 -12.41
C ASP A 539 -8.43 -18.34 -10.89
N ASP A 540 -7.94 -17.21 -10.38
CA ASP A 540 -7.95 -16.85 -8.95
C ASP A 540 -9.32 -16.29 -8.48
N GLY A 541 -10.40 -16.85 -9.04
CA GLY A 541 -11.79 -16.57 -8.66
C GLY A 541 -12.26 -15.16 -8.98
N PHE A 542 -11.79 -14.53 -10.06
CA PHE A 542 -12.09 -13.13 -10.38
C PHE A 542 -13.59 -12.80 -10.36
N ALA A 543 -14.41 -13.67 -10.97
CA ALA A 543 -15.86 -13.49 -11.05
C ALA A 543 -16.58 -13.59 -9.69
N ASP A 544 -16.02 -14.36 -8.74
CA ASP A 544 -16.60 -14.50 -7.39
C ASP A 544 -16.16 -13.37 -6.45
N ARG A 545 -15.03 -12.73 -6.77
CA ARG A 545 -14.38 -11.69 -5.96
C ARG A 545 -14.82 -10.28 -6.33
N PHE A 546 -15.12 -10.01 -7.60
CA PHE A 546 -15.40 -8.68 -8.11
C PHE A 546 -16.75 -8.59 -8.84
N PRO A 547 -17.36 -7.39 -8.93
CA PRO A 547 -18.58 -7.21 -9.70
C PRO A 547 -18.42 -7.64 -11.15
N ALA A 548 -19.51 -8.12 -11.75
CA ALA A 548 -19.59 -8.26 -13.20
C ALA A 548 -19.38 -6.90 -13.89
N TYR A 549 -18.88 -6.93 -15.13
CA TYR A 549 -18.63 -5.76 -15.96
C TYR A 549 -19.19 -5.99 -17.36
N ASP A 550 -19.59 -4.89 -18.00
CA ASP A 550 -20.27 -4.88 -19.30
C ASP A 550 -19.30 -4.64 -20.46
N VAL A 551 -18.08 -4.15 -20.17
CA VAL A 551 -17.02 -3.93 -21.15
C VAL A 551 -15.65 -3.99 -20.47
N ALA A 552 -14.65 -4.52 -21.19
CA ALA A 552 -13.25 -4.44 -20.81
C ALA A 552 -12.52 -3.45 -21.73
N LEU A 553 -11.78 -2.51 -21.14
CA LEU A 553 -11.03 -1.48 -21.85
C LEU A 553 -9.56 -1.50 -21.40
N GLY A 554 -8.64 -1.44 -22.37
CA GLY A 554 -7.20 -1.46 -22.09
C GLY A 554 -6.45 -0.59 -23.11
N GLN A 555 -5.26 -0.14 -22.73
CA GLN A 555 -4.44 0.70 -23.60
C GLN A 555 -2.97 0.38 -23.49
N HIS A 556 -2.21 0.67 -24.54
CA HIS A 556 -0.78 0.47 -24.57
C HIS A 556 -0.03 1.65 -25.20
N ILE A 557 1.04 2.09 -24.57
CA ILE A 557 1.92 3.12 -25.11
C ILE A 557 2.71 2.57 -26.29
N THR A 558 2.94 3.37 -27.31
CA THR A 558 3.74 2.98 -28.47
C THR A 558 4.69 4.09 -28.88
N SER A 559 5.64 3.76 -29.77
CA SER A 559 6.63 4.69 -30.34
C SER A 559 6.00 5.63 -31.36
N ALA A 560 4.89 6.27 -30.99
CA ALA A 560 4.12 7.22 -31.76
C ALA A 560 4.17 8.62 -31.09
N PRO A 561 3.80 9.69 -31.81
CA PRO A 561 3.76 11.03 -31.23
C PRO A 561 2.74 11.14 -30.09
N ARG A 562 3.15 11.77 -28.99
CA ARG A 562 2.28 12.07 -27.84
C ARG A 562 1.07 12.89 -28.27
N GLY A 563 -0.08 12.61 -27.64
CA GLY A 563 -1.34 13.26 -27.99
C GLY A 563 -2.14 12.57 -29.10
N HIS A 564 -1.65 11.46 -29.65
CA HIS A 564 -2.35 10.67 -30.66
C HIS A 564 -2.78 9.30 -30.13
N LEU A 565 -3.98 8.87 -30.53
CA LEU A 565 -4.62 7.61 -30.16
C LEU A 565 -4.87 6.76 -31.42
N TYR A 566 -4.73 5.45 -31.30
CA TYR A 566 -4.82 4.50 -32.40
C TYR A 566 -5.70 3.32 -32.04
N ALA A 567 -6.83 3.16 -32.73
CA ALA A 567 -7.76 2.06 -32.49
C ALA A 567 -8.26 1.49 -33.83
N ARG A 568 -8.55 0.19 -33.87
CA ARG A 568 -9.18 -0.46 -35.02
C ARG A 568 -10.16 -1.55 -34.57
N PRO A 569 -11.24 -1.81 -35.31
CA PRO A 569 -12.11 -2.95 -35.03
C PRO A 569 -11.46 -4.26 -35.52
N GLY A 570 -11.92 -5.38 -34.96
CA GLY A 570 -11.46 -6.71 -35.34
C GLY A 570 -10.04 -7.00 -34.83
N VAL A 571 -9.23 -7.71 -35.62
CA VAL A 571 -7.91 -8.16 -35.18
C VAL A 571 -6.98 -6.97 -34.91
N PHE A 572 -6.57 -6.80 -33.66
CA PHE A 572 -5.72 -5.71 -33.20
C PHE A 572 -4.26 -6.16 -33.05
N MET A 573 -4.02 -7.27 -32.36
CA MET A 573 -2.69 -7.87 -32.15
C MET A 573 -2.70 -9.37 -32.44
N ALA A 574 -1.53 -9.91 -32.81
CA ALA A 574 -1.37 -11.31 -33.21
C ALA A 574 -1.53 -12.27 -32.01
N ALA A 575 -2.00 -13.49 -32.29
CA ALA A 575 -1.76 -14.62 -31.40
C ALA A 575 -0.27 -15.02 -31.46
N ALA A 576 0.22 -15.63 -30.38
CA ALA A 576 1.58 -16.16 -30.35
C ALA A 576 1.69 -17.54 -29.73
N ASP A 577 2.63 -18.33 -30.25
CA ASP A 577 3.01 -19.62 -29.70
C ASP A 577 4.53 -19.71 -29.65
N SER A 578 5.07 -19.88 -28.45
CA SER A 578 6.49 -20.15 -28.27
C SER A 578 6.71 -21.62 -27.91
N LEU A 579 7.61 -22.28 -28.63
CA LEU A 579 7.87 -23.71 -28.49
C LEU A 579 9.35 -23.96 -28.23
N ARG A 580 9.65 -24.94 -27.37
CA ARG A 580 10.98 -25.53 -27.21
C ARG A 580 11.00 -26.87 -27.91
N VAL A 581 11.92 -27.05 -28.84
CA VAL A 581 12.15 -28.31 -29.54
C VAL A 581 13.50 -28.87 -29.13
N THR A 582 13.49 -30.05 -28.51
CA THR A 582 14.71 -30.80 -28.17
C THR A 582 14.89 -31.94 -29.15
N VAL A 583 16.00 -31.89 -29.90
CA VAL A 583 16.41 -32.91 -30.87
C VAL A 583 17.44 -33.81 -30.22
N PHE A 584 17.29 -35.12 -30.37
CA PHE A 584 18.19 -36.11 -29.79
C PHE A 584 19.10 -36.71 -30.87
N GLY A 585 20.34 -36.96 -30.49
CA GLY A 585 21.36 -37.59 -31.32
C GLY A 585 22.12 -38.65 -30.54
N ARG A 586 23.26 -39.07 -31.10
CA ARG A 586 24.21 -39.98 -30.46
C ARG A 586 25.57 -39.33 -30.53
N GLY A 587 26.01 -38.78 -29.40
CA GLY A 587 27.27 -38.05 -29.32
C GLY A 587 28.50 -38.93 -29.52
N GLY A 588 29.63 -38.30 -29.80
CA GLY A 588 30.91 -38.98 -30.01
C GLY A 588 32.03 -38.03 -30.46
N HIS A 589 33.18 -38.60 -30.83
CA HIS A 589 34.32 -37.81 -31.29
C HIS A 589 34.09 -37.32 -32.72
N GLY A 590 34.35 -36.03 -32.99
CA GLY A 590 34.19 -35.42 -34.31
C GLY A 590 35.07 -35.99 -35.42
N SER A 591 36.04 -36.86 -35.12
CA SER A 591 36.87 -37.55 -36.11
C SER A 591 36.26 -38.87 -36.58
N THR A 592 35.20 -39.34 -35.89
CA THR A 592 34.44 -40.56 -36.22
C THR A 592 32.95 -40.26 -36.38
N PRO A 593 32.56 -39.29 -37.23
CA PRO A 593 31.16 -38.86 -37.36
C PRO A 593 30.23 -39.99 -37.82
N GLN A 594 30.72 -40.96 -38.60
CA GLN A 594 29.96 -42.12 -39.08
C GLN A 594 29.42 -43.04 -37.96
N ALA A 595 29.96 -42.93 -36.74
CA ALA A 595 29.46 -43.68 -35.58
C ALA A 595 28.42 -42.89 -34.76
N CYS A 596 28.22 -41.62 -35.08
CA CYS A 596 27.37 -40.69 -34.36
C CYS A 596 26.03 -40.47 -35.08
N VAL A 597 25.12 -39.78 -34.41
CA VAL A 597 23.95 -39.13 -35.02
C VAL A 597 24.01 -37.69 -34.58
N ASP A 598 24.32 -36.77 -35.50
CA ASP A 598 24.64 -35.39 -35.15
C ASP A 598 23.38 -34.52 -35.06
N PRO A 599 22.92 -34.14 -33.85
CA PRO A 599 21.72 -33.34 -33.70
C PRO A 599 21.91 -31.88 -34.15
N ILE A 600 23.15 -31.41 -34.35
CA ILE A 600 23.43 -30.07 -34.90
C ILE A 600 22.98 -30.01 -36.35
N VAL A 601 23.33 -31.02 -37.14
CA VAL A 601 22.95 -31.10 -38.56
C VAL A 601 21.44 -31.23 -38.69
N ILE A 602 20.81 -32.07 -37.86
CA ILE A 602 19.35 -32.23 -37.84
C ILE A 602 18.66 -30.90 -37.50
N ALA A 603 19.11 -30.20 -36.45
CA ALA A 603 18.56 -28.91 -36.06
C ALA A 603 18.75 -27.86 -37.16
N ALA A 604 19.91 -27.81 -37.83
CA ALA A 604 20.14 -26.90 -38.94
C ALA A 604 19.18 -27.16 -40.12
N SER A 605 18.92 -28.42 -40.47
CA SER A 605 17.92 -28.79 -41.48
C SER A 605 16.51 -28.36 -41.07
N MET A 606 16.13 -28.57 -39.80
CA MET A 606 14.86 -28.08 -39.25
C MET A 606 14.73 -26.57 -39.41
N VAL A 607 15.76 -25.78 -39.05
CA VAL A 607 15.73 -24.32 -39.18
C VAL A 607 15.41 -23.92 -40.62
N LEU A 608 16.14 -24.47 -41.59
CA LEU A 608 15.92 -24.16 -43.01
C LEU A 608 14.51 -24.57 -43.47
N ARG A 609 14.04 -25.75 -43.05
CA ARG A 609 12.75 -26.27 -43.48
C ARG A 609 11.57 -25.52 -42.87
N LEU A 610 11.67 -25.12 -41.60
CA LEU A 610 10.64 -24.35 -40.91
C LEU A 610 10.38 -23.00 -41.59
N GLN A 611 11.40 -22.37 -42.17
CA GLN A 611 11.24 -21.13 -42.94
C GLN A 611 10.39 -21.31 -44.21
N THR A 612 10.18 -22.55 -44.67
CA THR A 612 9.34 -22.82 -45.85
C THR A 612 7.85 -22.84 -45.55
N VAL A 613 7.44 -22.97 -44.28
CA VAL A 613 6.02 -23.05 -43.88
C VAL A 613 5.24 -21.84 -44.38
N VAL A 614 5.68 -20.62 -44.02
CA VAL A 614 5.04 -19.37 -44.44
C VAL A 614 5.05 -19.25 -45.96
N ALA A 615 6.16 -19.60 -46.61
CA ALA A 615 6.31 -19.39 -48.04
C ALA A 615 5.52 -20.37 -48.92
N ARG A 616 5.21 -21.57 -48.43
CA ARG A 616 4.67 -22.69 -49.24
C ARG A 616 3.33 -23.23 -48.77
N GLU A 617 2.96 -23.02 -47.51
CA GLU A 617 1.77 -23.64 -46.91
C GLU A 617 0.73 -22.60 -46.47
N ILE A 618 1.10 -21.32 -46.38
CA ILE A 618 0.19 -20.23 -46.02
C ILE A 618 -0.20 -19.45 -47.27
N ALA A 619 -1.49 -19.06 -47.37
CA ALA A 619 -1.97 -18.28 -48.50
C ALA A 619 -1.27 -16.91 -48.52
N PRO A 620 -0.93 -16.35 -49.70
CA PRO A 620 -0.29 -15.03 -49.77
C PRO A 620 -1.11 -13.87 -49.18
N SER A 621 -2.41 -14.05 -48.99
CA SER A 621 -3.32 -13.09 -48.32
C SER A 621 -3.27 -13.18 -46.80
N ASP A 622 -2.78 -14.28 -46.26
CA ASP A 622 -2.75 -14.55 -44.83
C ASP A 622 -1.38 -14.21 -44.26
N VAL A 623 -1.33 -13.87 -42.97
CA VAL A 623 -0.10 -13.46 -42.31
C VAL A 623 0.25 -14.46 -41.23
N ALA A 624 1.45 -15.03 -41.36
CA ALA A 624 2.09 -15.84 -40.33
C ALA A 624 3.59 -15.53 -40.28
N VAL A 625 4.16 -15.60 -39.08
CA VAL A 625 5.61 -15.51 -38.85
C VAL A 625 6.06 -16.74 -38.11
N VAL A 626 7.12 -17.39 -38.58
CA VAL A 626 7.78 -18.52 -37.90
C VAL A 626 9.25 -18.20 -37.73
N THR A 627 9.65 -17.93 -36.50
CA THR A 627 11.02 -17.54 -36.16
C THR A 627 11.66 -18.59 -35.28
N VAL A 628 12.88 -19.02 -35.63
CA VAL A 628 13.76 -19.75 -34.70
C VAL A 628 14.61 -18.72 -33.99
N GLY A 629 14.28 -18.41 -32.74
CA GLY A 629 14.93 -17.37 -31.94
C GLY A 629 16.22 -17.82 -31.26
N ALA A 630 16.39 -19.12 -31.04
CA ALA A 630 17.61 -19.67 -30.46
C ALA A 630 17.91 -21.09 -30.96
N ILE A 631 19.20 -21.41 -31.08
CA ILE A 631 19.73 -22.76 -31.27
C ILE A 631 20.91 -22.97 -30.31
N ARG A 632 20.90 -24.06 -29.53
CA ARG A 632 21.97 -24.40 -28.57
C ARG A 632 22.35 -25.86 -28.69
N ALA A 633 23.63 -26.14 -28.95
CA ALA A 633 24.18 -27.49 -29.04
C ALA A 633 25.71 -27.49 -28.93
N GLY A 634 26.27 -28.58 -28.39
CA GLY A 634 27.72 -28.78 -28.31
C GLY A 634 28.38 -28.05 -27.14
N SER A 635 29.58 -28.50 -26.79
CA SER A 635 30.40 -27.91 -25.70
C SER A 635 31.88 -27.75 -26.05
N LYS A 636 32.37 -28.47 -27.06
CA LYS A 636 33.76 -28.43 -27.57
C LYS A 636 33.77 -28.67 -29.08
N GLU A 637 34.78 -28.16 -29.75
CA GLU A 637 34.96 -28.23 -31.21
C GLU A 637 35.15 -29.65 -31.76
N ASN A 638 35.63 -30.60 -30.95
CA ASN A 638 35.91 -31.97 -31.36
C ASN A 638 34.90 -33.01 -30.86
N VAL A 639 33.74 -32.57 -30.32
CA VAL A 639 32.70 -33.44 -29.78
C VAL A 639 31.37 -33.19 -30.50
N ILE A 640 30.80 -34.25 -31.06
CA ILE A 640 29.42 -34.25 -31.56
C ILE A 640 28.50 -34.43 -30.34
N PRO A 641 27.54 -33.54 -30.08
CA PRO A 641 26.67 -33.63 -28.91
C PRO A 641 25.62 -34.73 -29.05
N ASP A 642 24.99 -35.10 -27.93
CA ASP A 642 23.86 -36.03 -27.87
C ASP A 642 22.49 -35.35 -27.99
N ARG A 643 22.44 -34.00 -27.95
CA ARG A 643 21.22 -33.22 -28.18
C ARG A 643 21.47 -31.81 -28.71
N ALA A 644 20.44 -31.23 -29.31
CA ALA A 644 20.35 -29.81 -29.69
C ALA A 644 18.98 -29.25 -29.29
N GLU A 645 18.94 -28.00 -28.81
CA GLU A 645 17.70 -27.30 -28.44
C GLU A 645 17.44 -26.14 -29.41
N LEU A 646 16.19 -26.02 -29.86
CA LEU A 646 15.67 -24.90 -30.64
C LEU A 646 14.54 -24.21 -29.84
N LYS A 647 14.49 -22.88 -29.87
CA LYS A 647 13.33 -22.11 -29.38
C LYS A 647 12.67 -21.37 -30.55
N LEU A 648 11.38 -21.63 -30.75
CA LEU A 648 10.58 -21.06 -31.82
C LEU A 648 9.62 -20.01 -31.25
N ASN A 649 9.32 -18.99 -32.05
CA ASN A 649 8.22 -18.06 -31.82
C ASN A 649 7.39 -17.96 -33.10
N ILE A 650 6.09 -18.16 -32.97
CA ILE A 650 5.13 -18.19 -34.07
C ILE A 650 4.13 -17.07 -33.82
N ARG A 651 3.84 -16.27 -34.85
CA ARG A 651 2.80 -15.21 -34.80
C ARG A 651 1.77 -15.45 -35.88
N THR A 652 0.49 -15.37 -35.51
CA THR A 652 -0.63 -15.60 -36.43
C THR A 652 -1.79 -14.64 -36.15
N PHE A 653 -2.55 -14.32 -37.18
CA PHE A 653 -3.66 -13.34 -37.11
C PHE A 653 -5.03 -13.97 -37.34
N ASP A 654 -5.06 -15.28 -37.57
CA ASP A 654 -6.25 -16.07 -37.87
C ASP A 654 -6.12 -17.45 -37.20
N PRO A 655 -7.18 -17.96 -36.54
CA PRO A 655 -7.14 -19.26 -35.86
C PRO A 655 -6.87 -20.46 -36.78
N ASP A 656 -7.40 -20.47 -38.00
CA ASP A 656 -7.22 -21.60 -38.93
C ASP A 656 -5.79 -21.59 -39.50
N VAL A 657 -5.23 -20.40 -39.73
CA VAL A 657 -3.82 -20.20 -40.07
C VAL A 657 -2.92 -20.69 -38.93
N ARG A 658 -3.28 -20.39 -37.66
CA ARG A 658 -2.55 -20.88 -36.48
C ARG A 658 -2.47 -22.39 -36.44
N GLU A 659 -3.60 -23.08 -36.56
CA GLU A 659 -3.63 -24.55 -36.57
C GLU A 659 -2.79 -25.12 -37.72
N THR A 660 -2.88 -24.52 -38.91
CA THR A 660 -2.09 -24.92 -40.08
C THR A 660 -0.58 -24.79 -39.81
N VAL A 661 -0.13 -23.66 -39.27
CA VAL A 661 1.28 -23.42 -38.97
C VAL A 661 1.79 -24.38 -37.89
N LEU A 662 1.06 -24.54 -36.79
CA LEU A 662 1.45 -25.44 -35.69
C LEU A 662 1.54 -26.90 -36.15
N ALA A 663 0.58 -27.35 -36.96
CA ALA A 663 0.61 -28.68 -37.56
C ALA A 663 1.81 -28.86 -38.50
N ALA A 664 2.11 -27.86 -39.33
CA ALA A 664 3.26 -27.87 -40.24
C ALA A 664 4.59 -27.91 -39.48
N VAL A 665 4.73 -27.10 -38.43
CA VAL A 665 5.92 -27.07 -37.56
C VAL A 665 6.16 -28.44 -36.92
N ARG A 666 5.14 -29.03 -36.30
CA ARG A 666 5.26 -30.38 -35.69
C ARG A 666 5.66 -31.42 -36.73
N ARG A 667 4.98 -31.44 -37.89
CA ARG A 667 5.27 -32.36 -38.98
C ARG A 667 6.72 -32.25 -39.49
N ILE A 668 7.22 -31.03 -39.66
CA ILE A 668 8.60 -30.78 -40.12
C ILE A 668 9.60 -31.25 -39.07
N VAL A 669 9.40 -30.88 -37.80
CA VAL A 669 10.28 -31.29 -36.70
C VAL A 669 10.38 -32.82 -36.62
N ASP A 670 9.24 -33.52 -36.66
CA ASP A 670 9.24 -34.99 -36.61
C ASP A 670 9.92 -35.61 -37.84
N ALA A 671 9.67 -35.07 -39.03
CA ALA A 671 10.24 -35.59 -40.29
C ALA A 671 11.76 -35.39 -40.39
N GLU A 672 12.27 -34.22 -40.01
CA GLU A 672 13.71 -33.93 -40.06
C GLU A 672 14.47 -34.77 -39.01
N ALA A 673 13.89 -34.97 -37.83
CA ALA A 673 14.47 -35.87 -36.83
C ALA A 673 14.57 -37.32 -37.33
N ALA A 674 13.50 -37.81 -37.97
CA ALA A 674 13.48 -39.15 -38.55
C ALA A 674 14.48 -39.29 -39.71
N ALA A 675 14.53 -38.31 -40.63
CA ALA A 675 15.46 -38.29 -41.77
C ALA A 675 16.93 -38.27 -41.32
N GLY A 676 17.21 -37.55 -40.23
CA GLY A 676 18.53 -37.51 -39.60
C GLY A 676 18.94 -38.75 -38.83
N GLY A 677 18.05 -39.73 -38.67
CA GLY A 677 18.31 -40.95 -37.92
C GLY A 677 18.36 -40.75 -36.40
N ALA A 678 17.63 -39.76 -35.87
CA ALA A 678 17.53 -39.51 -34.43
C ALA A 678 17.15 -40.79 -33.66
N PRO A 679 17.81 -41.11 -32.53
CA PRO A 679 17.57 -42.35 -31.79
C PRO A 679 16.19 -42.40 -31.11
N ARG A 680 15.51 -41.25 -30.98
CA ARG A 680 14.17 -41.10 -30.42
C ARG A 680 13.49 -39.87 -31.01
N PRO A 681 12.14 -39.79 -30.95
CA PRO A 681 11.41 -38.61 -31.40
C PRO A 681 11.86 -37.34 -30.68
N PRO A 682 11.80 -36.17 -31.36
CA PRO A 682 12.06 -34.89 -30.72
C PRO A 682 10.99 -34.59 -29.67
N GLU A 683 11.36 -33.83 -28.64
CA GLU A 683 10.40 -33.31 -27.66
C GLU A 683 9.99 -31.89 -28.05
N ILE A 684 8.69 -31.63 -28.17
CA ILE A 684 8.13 -30.30 -28.44
C ILE A 684 7.32 -29.88 -27.20
N ALA A 685 7.81 -28.88 -26.48
CA ALA A 685 7.19 -28.36 -25.26
C ALA A 685 6.75 -26.89 -25.46
N PRO A 686 5.52 -26.51 -25.06
CA PRO A 686 5.13 -25.09 -25.05
C PRO A 686 5.97 -24.32 -24.03
N LEU A 687 6.27 -23.06 -24.35
CA LEU A 687 6.97 -22.11 -23.47
C LEU A 687 6.00 -21.07 -22.94
N ASN A 688 5.31 -20.37 -23.84
CA ASN A 688 4.21 -19.45 -23.56
C ASN A 688 3.32 -19.35 -24.80
N ASP A 689 2.10 -18.88 -24.59
CA ASP A 689 1.14 -18.61 -25.64
C ASP A 689 0.34 -17.35 -25.32
N PHE A 690 -0.14 -16.70 -26.38
CA PHE A 690 -0.99 -15.52 -26.29
C PHE A 690 -2.20 -15.71 -27.20
N PRO A 691 -3.41 -15.40 -26.71
CA PRO A 691 -4.59 -15.44 -27.55
C PRO A 691 -4.54 -14.34 -28.63
N LEU A 692 -5.37 -14.51 -29.66
CA LEU A 692 -5.58 -13.47 -30.67
C LEU A 692 -6.32 -12.28 -30.03
N LEU A 693 -5.70 -11.10 -29.99
CA LEU A 693 -6.39 -9.91 -29.49
C LEU A 693 -7.30 -9.33 -30.58
N ARG A 694 -8.60 -9.38 -30.31
CA ARG A 694 -9.64 -8.85 -31.18
C ARG A 694 -10.45 -7.79 -30.44
N ASN A 695 -10.58 -6.63 -31.05
CA ASN A 695 -11.49 -5.59 -30.61
C ASN A 695 -12.91 -5.84 -31.13
N ASP A 696 -13.90 -5.69 -30.26
CA ASP A 696 -15.30 -5.74 -30.66
C ASP A 696 -15.63 -4.56 -31.60
N GLU A 697 -16.37 -4.84 -32.68
CA GLU A 697 -16.60 -3.85 -33.74
C GLU A 697 -17.48 -2.69 -33.27
N THR A 698 -18.54 -2.99 -32.50
CA THR A 698 -19.50 -1.98 -32.04
C THR A 698 -18.92 -1.16 -30.91
N ALA A 699 -18.26 -1.82 -29.96
CA ALA A 699 -17.60 -1.16 -28.84
C ALA A 699 -16.44 -0.27 -29.32
N THR A 700 -15.70 -0.69 -30.35
CA THR A 700 -14.65 0.16 -30.96
C THR A 700 -15.24 1.40 -31.61
N ALA A 701 -16.35 1.28 -32.35
CA ALA A 701 -17.00 2.43 -32.95
C ALA A 701 -17.44 3.46 -31.89
N ARG A 702 -18.02 3.00 -30.78
CA ARG A 702 -18.38 3.83 -29.62
C ARG A 702 -17.15 4.52 -29.00
N LEU A 703 -16.05 3.79 -28.81
CA LEU A 703 -14.80 4.35 -28.28
C LEU A 703 -14.25 5.45 -29.20
N VAL A 704 -14.17 5.17 -30.50
CA VAL A 704 -13.62 6.11 -31.50
C VAL A 704 -14.49 7.36 -31.59
N GLU A 705 -15.82 7.23 -31.50
CA GLU A 705 -16.73 8.38 -31.44
C GLU A 705 -16.45 9.24 -30.20
N ALA A 706 -16.36 8.64 -29.01
CA ALA A 706 -16.07 9.34 -27.77
C ALA A 706 -14.70 10.06 -27.82
N PHE A 707 -13.67 9.36 -28.29
CA PHE A 707 -12.34 9.94 -28.48
C PHE A 707 -12.35 11.07 -29.50
N THR A 708 -13.03 10.91 -30.63
CA THR A 708 -13.11 11.94 -31.67
C THR A 708 -13.83 13.18 -31.17
N GLY A 709 -14.90 13.00 -30.38
CA GLY A 709 -15.64 14.10 -29.77
C GLY A 709 -14.80 14.90 -28.76
N HIS A 710 -13.95 14.24 -27.97
CA HIS A 710 -13.15 14.87 -26.92
C HIS A 710 -11.79 15.41 -27.41
N PHE A 711 -11.03 14.59 -28.13
CA PHE A 711 -9.67 14.92 -28.60
C PHE A 711 -9.65 15.58 -29.99
N GLY A 712 -10.72 15.42 -30.76
CA GLY A 712 -10.80 15.87 -32.15
C GLY A 712 -10.28 14.84 -33.15
N ALA A 713 -10.84 14.86 -34.36
CA ALA A 713 -10.56 13.89 -35.42
C ALA A 713 -9.09 13.86 -35.88
N GLY A 714 -8.30 14.91 -35.63
CA GLY A 714 -6.87 14.94 -35.95
C GLY A 714 -6.00 14.11 -35.00
N GLN A 715 -6.53 13.71 -33.85
CA GLN A 715 -5.79 13.00 -32.79
C GLN A 715 -6.15 11.52 -32.70
N VAL A 716 -7.20 11.06 -33.39
CA VAL A 716 -7.67 9.68 -33.36
C VAL A 716 -7.49 9.04 -34.73
N HIS A 717 -6.77 7.91 -34.77
CA HIS A 717 -6.29 7.32 -36.02
C HIS A 717 -6.67 5.83 -36.10
N ASP A 718 -7.00 5.38 -37.31
CA ASP A 718 -7.02 3.95 -37.62
C ASP A 718 -5.58 3.39 -37.65
N THR A 719 -5.44 2.08 -37.49
CA THR A 719 -4.14 1.41 -37.53
C THR A 719 -4.22 0.03 -38.16
N ILE A 720 -3.06 -0.53 -38.49
CA ILE A 720 -2.96 -1.93 -38.96
C ILE A 720 -2.81 -2.89 -37.77
N ALA A 721 -3.17 -4.16 -37.97
CA ALA A 721 -2.91 -5.21 -37.00
C ALA A 721 -1.41 -5.25 -36.68
N LYS A 722 -1.08 -5.39 -35.40
CA LYS A 722 0.29 -5.39 -34.91
C LYS A 722 0.76 -6.82 -34.66
N ALA A 723 2.03 -7.08 -34.93
CA ALA A 723 2.64 -8.38 -34.70
C ALA A 723 3.00 -8.66 -33.23
N GLY A 724 2.87 -7.67 -32.35
CA GLY A 724 2.88 -7.90 -30.90
C GLY A 724 1.70 -8.80 -30.49
N SER A 725 1.73 -9.27 -29.24
CA SER A 725 0.65 -10.06 -28.64
C SER A 725 0.30 -9.49 -27.28
N GLU A 726 -0.87 -9.86 -26.78
CA GLU A 726 -1.48 -9.28 -25.59
C GLU A 726 -2.56 -10.24 -25.07
N ASP A 727 -2.59 -10.49 -23.76
CA ASP A 727 -3.50 -11.41 -23.09
C ASP A 727 -4.75 -10.73 -22.49
N PHE A 728 -4.82 -9.40 -22.47
CA PHE A 728 -5.95 -8.58 -22.01
C PHE A 728 -7.31 -9.04 -22.54
N GLY A 729 -7.38 -9.48 -23.81
CA GLY A 729 -8.61 -9.93 -24.45
C GLY A 729 -9.32 -11.08 -23.71
N MET A 730 -8.62 -11.79 -22.82
CA MET A 730 -9.22 -12.81 -21.97
C MET A 730 -10.26 -12.25 -21.00
N PHE A 731 -10.12 -11.02 -20.52
CA PHE A 731 -11.12 -10.40 -19.64
C PHE A 731 -12.47 -10.24 -20.34
N GLY A 732 -12.49 -9.84 -21.62
CA GLY A 732 -13.73 -9.80 -22.40
C GLY A 732 -14.26 -11.20 -22.72
N THR A 733 -13.37 -12.07 -23.19
CA THR A 733 -13.74 -13.42 -23.66
C THR A 733 -14.33 -14.29 -22.55
N VAL A 734 -13.70 -14.33 -21.37
CA VAL A 734 -14.14 -15.19 -20.25
C VAL A 734 -15.44 -14.67 -19.62
N ALA A 735 -15.62 -13.35 -19.55
CA ALA A 735 -16.85 -12.75 -19.04
C ALA A 735 -18.00 -12.70 -20.08
N GLY A 736 -17.71 -12.96 -21.35
CA GLY A 736 -18.70 -12.90 -22.43
C GLY A 736 -19.14 -11.47 -22.78
N VAL A 737 -18.24 -10.49 -22.62
CA VAL A 737 -18.50 -9.05 -22.82
C VAL A 737 -17.53 -8.46 -23.87
N PRO A 738 -17.89 -7.36 -24.55
CA PRO A 738 -16.98 -6.71 -25.50
C PRO A 738 -15.68 -6.25 -24.83
N SER A 739 -14.58 -6.35 -25.56
CA SER A 739 -13.29 -5.76 -25.19
C SER A 739 -12.78 -4.82 -26.27
N VAL A 740 -12.18 -3.70 -25.86
CA VAL A 740 -11.51 -2.75 -26.76
C VAL A 740 -10.14 -2.38 -26.22
N PHE A 741 -9.14 -2.50 -27.08
CA PHE A 741 -7.76 -2.14 -26.83
C PHE A 741 -7.30 -1.08 -27.82
N TRP A 742 -6.58 -0.06 -27.36
CA TRP A 742 -6.03 0.99 -28.23
C TRP A 742 -4.58 1.31 -27.86
N ASN A 743 -3.86 1.91 -28.81
CA ASN A 743 -2.53 2.43 -28.53
C ASN A 743 -2.55 3.95 -28.36
N PHE A 744 -1.61 4.48 -27.59
CA PHE A 744 -1.37 5.93 -27.50
C PHE A 744 0.12 6.24 -27.67
N GLY A 745 0.43 7.41 -28.24
CA GLY A 745 1.82 7.84 -28.42
C GLY A 745 2.43 8.46 -27.18
N GLY A 746 3.75 8.32 -27.03
CA GLY A 746 4.53 8.86 -25.90
C GLY A 746 5.75 9.68 -26.30
N PHE A 747 5.98 9.94 -27.58
CA PHE A 747 7.22 10.57 -28.06
C PHE A 747 6.99 11.94 -28.68
N ASP A 748 8.07 12.66 -28.94
CA ASP A 748 7.98 14.05 -29.33
C ASP A 748 7.36 14.15 -30.73
N PRO A 749 6.28 14.94 -30.93
CA PRO A 749 5.65 15.08 -32.23
C PRO A 749 6.62 15.55 -33.33
N ASP A 750 7.66 16.29 -32.99
CA ASP A 750 8.66 16.79 -33.94
C ASP A 750 9.51 15.67 -34.57
N LEU A 751 9.51 14.46 -33.99
CA LEU A 751 10.16 13.28 -34.56
C LEU A 751 9.40 12.67 -35.74
N TYR A 752 8.19 13.15 -36.03
CA TYR A 752 7.28 12.56 -37.02
C TYR A 752 6.89 13.58 -38.11
N PRO A 753 7.84 14.08 -38.92
CA PRO A 753 7.56 15.08 -39.95
C PRO A 753 6.60 14.56 -41.05
N ASP A 754 6.51 13.25 -41.23
CA ASP A 754 5.61 12.58 -42.17
C ASP A 754 4.23 12.24 -41.58
N GLY A 755 3.96 12.70 -40.35
CA GLY A 755 2.69 12.54 -39.66
C GLY A 755 2.59 11.33 -38.72
N PRO A 756 1.52 11.27 -37.90
CA PRO A 756 1.39 10.36 -36.76
C PRO A 756 1.22 8.88 -37.13
N GLN A 757 0.98 8.55 -38.39
CA GLN A 757 0.73 7.18 -38.84
C GLN A 757 2.01 6.44 -39.28
N ARG A 758 3.16 7.12 -39.34
CA ARG A 758 4.43 6.56 -39.85
C ARG A 758 5.55 6.66 -38.80
N PRO A 759 5.50 5.85 -37.73
CA PRO A 759 6.51 5.92 -36.69
C PRO A 759 7.86 5.30 -37.08
N GLN A 760 7.90 4.44 -38.10
CA GLN A 760 9.08 3.62 -38.41
C GLN A 760 10.39 4.40 -38.62
N PRO A 761 10.42 5.59 -39.27
CA PRO A 761 11.65 6.35 -39.41
C PRO A 761 12.26 6.79 -38.08
N ALA A 762 11.45 7.26 -37.12
CA ALA A 762 11.90 7.69 -35.81
C ALA A 762 12.39 6.50 -34.96
N VAL A 763 11.70 5.36 -35.05
CA VAL A 763 12.13 4.10 -34.41
C VAL A 763 13.45 3.62 -34.99
N ALA A 764 13.58 3.60 -36.33
CA ALA A 764 14.79 3.15 -37.01
C ALA A 764 16.01 4.04 -36.72
N ALA A 765 15.79 5.33 -36.47
CA ALA A 765 16.82 6.28 -36.05
C ALA A 765 17.16 6.21 -34.55
N GLY A 766 16.44 5.39 -33.76
CA GLY A 766 16.63 5.28 -32.30
C GLY A 766 16.10 6.48 -31.51
N LEU A 767 15.33 7.38 -32.13
CA LEU A 767 14.80 8.60 -31.49
C LEU A 767 13.48 8.33 -30.76
N ALA A 768 12.74 7.31 -31.18
CA ALA A 768 11.55 6.79 -30.53
C ALA A 768 11.71 5.28 -30.31
N PRO A 769 12.51 4.83 -29.34
CA PRO A 769 12.75 3.41 -29.08
C PRO A 769 11.43 2.63 -28.85
N GLY A 770 11.45 1.33 -29.16
CA GLY A 770 10.32 0.41 -28.91
C GLY A 770 10.29 -0.13 -27.48
N GLY A 771 9.15 -0.68 -27.05
CA GLY A 771 8.83 -1.11 -25.67
C GLY A 771 9.66 -2.25 -25.07
N HIS A 772 10.78 -2.65 -25.66
CA HIS A 772 11.71 -3.61 -25.05
C HIS A 772 13.15 -3.08 -25.10
N SER A 773 13.30 -1.82 -25.50
CA SER A 773 14.57 -1.14 -25.53
C SER A 773 14.92 -0.67 -24.11
N PRO A 774 16.19 -0.80 -23.67
CA PRO A 774 16.64 -0.17 -22.43
C PRO A 774 16.52 1.35 -22.49
N ASP A 775 16.39 1.93 -23.68
CA ASP A 775 16.22 3.36 -23.92
C ASP A 775 14.75 3.83 -23.94
N PHE A 776 13.78 2.95 -23.70
CA PHE A 776 12.36 3.30 -23.75
C PHE A 776 11.97 4.29 -22.65
N VAL A 777 12.00 5.58 -22.98
CA VAL A 777 11.60 6.67 -22.10
C VAL A 777 10.72 7.63 -22.91
N PRO A 778 9.41 7.72 -22.61
CA PRO A 778 8.52 8.68 -23.24
C PRO A 778 9.03 10.12 -23.07
N THR A 779 8.96 10.94 -24.12
CA THR A 779 9.42 12.33 -24.05
C THR A 779 8.31 13.24 -23.53
N GLY A 780 8.59 13.96 -22.43
CA GLY A 780 7.57 14.71 -21.73
C GLY A 780 6.63 13.78 -20.96
N VAL A 781 7.16 13.23 -19.86
CA VAL A 781 6.49 12.24 -18.99
C VAL A 781 5.10 12.71 -18.59
N GLU A 782 4.98 13.90 -18.00
CA GLU A 782 3.71 14.41 -17.49
C GLU A 782 2.65 14.64 -18.58
N PRO A 783 2.93 15.30 -19.72
CA PRO A 783 2.00 15.36 -20.84
C PRO A 783 1.52 13.99 -21.35
N THR A 784 2.43 13.00 -21.41
CA THR A 784 2.11 11.64 -21.84
C THR A 784 1.19 10.95 -20.83
N LEU A 785 1.53 11.01 -19.53
CA LEU A 785 0.72 10.43 -18.45
C LEU A 785 -0.66 11.07 -18.36
N ASN A 786 -0.74 12.40 -18.47
CA ASN A 786 -2.00 13.13 -18.45
C ASN A 786 -2.90 12.70 -19.60
N ARG A 787 -2.35 12.58 -20.83
CA ARG A 787 -3.12 12.12 -21.98
C ARG A 787 -3.58 10.67 -21.82
N ALA A 788 -2.73 9.80 -21.30
CA ALA A 788 -3.05 8.39 -21.09
C ALA A 788 -4.16 8.21 -20.03
N ALA A 789 -4.09 8.95 -18.92
CA ALA A 789 -5.14 8.96 -17.90
C ALA A 789 -6.45 9.54 -18.46
N GLU A 790 -6.37 10.64 -19.20
CA GLU A 790 -7.53 11.28 -19.84
C GLU A 790 -8.21 10.33 -20.85
N ALA A 791 -7.44 9.60 -21.66
CA ALA A 791 -7.98 8.60 -22.58
C ALA A 791 -8.76 7.50 -21.84
N LEU A 792 -8.27 7.01 -20.71
CA LEU A 792 -8.99 6.04 -19.87
C LEU A 792 -10.28 6.62 -19.28
N VAL A 793 -10.26 7.88 -18.82
CA VAL A 793 -11.46 8.54 -18.27
C VAL A 793 -12.51 8.73 -19.37
N VAL A 794 -12.12 9.23 -20.55
CA VAL A 794 -13.03 9.41 -21.69
C VAL A 794 -13.56 8.05 -22.17
N ALA A 795 -12.70 7.04 -22.21
CA ALA A 795 -13.10 5.67 -22.54
C ALA A 795 -14.15 5.19 -21.55
N ALA A 796 -13.90 5.24 -20.23
CA ALA A 796 -14.89 4.81 -19.23
C ALA A 796 -16.20 5.60 -19.30
N ALA A 797 -16.11 6.92 -19.43
CA ALA A 797 -17.27 7.82 -19.53
C ALA A 797 -18.15 7.54 -20.76
N ALA A 798 -17.59 6.93 -21.81
CA ALA A 798 -18.39 6.52 -22.95
C ALA A 798 -19.40 5.42 -22.60
N TRP A 799 -19.18 4.63 -21.54
CA TRP A 799 -20.09 3.56 -21.07
C TRP A 799 -20.84 3.89 -19.79
N LEU A 800 -20.23 4.66 -18.88
CA LEU A 800 -20.88 5.04 -17.62
C LEU A 800 -22.09 5.95 -17.89
N ASP A 801 -23.10 5.82 -17.03
CA ASP A 801 -24.31 6.60 -17.14
C ASP A 801 -24.07 8.02 -16.59
N PRO A 802 -24.62 9.10 -17.17
CA PRO A 802 -24.56 10.42 -16.55
C PRO A 802 -25.24 10.40 -15.16
N ALA A 803 -24.63 11.07 -14.17
CA ALA A 803 -25.18 11.15 -12.80
C ALA A 803 -26.47 11.96 -12.68
#